data_AF-A0A811QXK8-F1
#
_entry.id   AF-A0A811QXK8-F1
#
_cell.length_a   1.000
_cell.length_b   1.000
_cell.length_c   1.000
_cell.angle_alpha   90.00
_cell.angle_beta   90.00
_cell.angle_gamma   90.00
#
_symmetry.space_group_name_H-M   'P 1'
#
loop_
_entity.id
_entity.type
_entity.pdbx_description
1 polymer ?
#
loop_
_entity_poly.entity_id
_entity_poly.type
_entity_poly.pdbx_seq_one_letter_code
_entity_poly.pdbx_strand_id
1 'polypeptide(L)'
;MVILSDNFRKSSMKLKSLHLRREVLQKLVKLGGGWRTTVKNYDITDAFQLAKVYRIRDLYLVWSNDLEKNERYFQIIRIWDLLSHQHVARILQRLENIFSMYTDDYLDHCRQVQTEGKLEVPIVWEDVHDIIRYKKDSRVDEEEDHDHVDTSCALESTRVSENFLLMKFYSLSSGVAKHLLTANDGTEIDIPFELSDEEEAIIRFPLTSFILGRSGTGKTTVLTMKLIQIEQQSLIASQGPALGEVDSFEVDNQNVVQSKDAGKQESFVKQVFITVSPKLCSAIKNQILRLKRFGSGDVSDQPDILHMHDTIDDLDEFTDIPDDFSDLPREHYPLIITYRKFLMMLDGTFQSSFFDMFYGDLKSTIERGHSISRALQAFIESKEVTFDKFSVTYWPHFNSVLTKRLDASTVYTEIISHIKGGHNANMLSSGKLKRLDYVMLSDKRFSSLNRELRDRIYDIFLGYERMKRAAREFDLSDFVNSLHSRLVSEGYKGNLVDFIYIDEVQDLTMRQISLLKYVYRNFKEGFVFAGDTTQTIAKGVEFRFEDIRSLFYTSFLSEIEQCNQGTKHGKQVRITDMFQLSQNFRTHCGIIRIAQSIMSLLYYFFPSCVDKLNPETGLVYGEAPVLLESGNDENAILIMTIFGESRSEHSNQHGFGAEQVILVRDAAAKKHVMDLVGKQALVLTIVECKGLEFQDVLLYNFFSSSPLRNKWRVLYDYMENKNVIALSKEGSHPDFDRNKHYLLCSELKRLYVAITRTRQRLWICGNKDDYCRPMFDYWKKLCIVEVRLLDTSLIQAMQTGSSADDWRLRGTKVVLILG
;
A
#
# COMPACT_ATOMS: atom_id res chain seq x y z
N MET A 1 0.30 -8.18 31.29
CA MET A 1 0.71 -8.71 29.97
C MET A 1 2.14 -8.29 29.67
N VAL A 2 2.91 -9.06 28.87
CA VAL A 2 4.26 -8.66 28.42
C VAL A 2 4.25 -8.48 26.91
N ILE A 3 4.74 -7.34 26.46
CA ILE A 3 4.78 -6.92 25.06
C ILE A 3 6.24 -6.73 24.66
N LEU A 4 6.61 -7.31 23.51
CA LEU A 4 7.97 -7.35 22.99
C LEU A 4 8.11 -6.45 21.78
N SER A 5 9.17 -5.67 21.70
CA SER A 5 9.48 -4.89 20.50
C SER A 5 10.08 -5.72 19.35
N ASP A 6 9.98 -5.21 18.13
CA ASP A 6 10.69 -5.76 16.97
C ASP A 6 12.22 -5.73 17.12
N ASN A 7 12.76 -4.69 17.79
CA ASN A 7 14.19 -4.64 18.11
C ASN A 7 14.60 -5.79 19.03
N PHE A 8 13.83 -6.03 20.10
CA PHE A 8 14.06 -7.17 20.99
C PHE A 8 13.96 -8.49 20.23
N ARG A 9 12.96 -8.66 19.35
CA ARG A 9 12.82 -9.86 18.50
C ARG A 9 14.09 -10.11 17.67
N LYS A 10 14.57 -9.09 16.94
CA LYS A 10 15.80 -9.16 16.14
C LYS A 10 17.03 -9.46 16.98
N SER A 11 17.18 -8.80 18.14
CA SER A 11 18.28 -9.02 19.07
C SER A 11 18.26 -10.44 19.65
N SER A 12 17.07 -10.95 19.99
CA SER A 12 16.88 -12.30 20.53
C SER A 12 17.18 -13.40 19.51
N MET A 13 16.80 -13.21 18.23
CA MET A 13 17.12 -14.15 17.15
C MET A 13 18.63 -14.31 16.93
N LYS A 14 19.42 -13.24 17.15
CA LYS A 14 20.89 -13.26 17.04
C LYS A 14 21.57 -14.07 18.16
N LEU A 15 20.86 -14.42 19.23
CA LEU A 15 21.44 -15.20 20.34
C LEU A 15 21.67 -16.64 19.90
N LYS A 16 22.93 -17.09 19.89
CA LYS A 16 23.28 -18.49 19.51
C LYS A 16 23.10 -19.51 20.64
N SER A 17 23.09 -19.07 21.90
CA SER A 17 23.04 -19.98 23.06
C SER A 17 21.60 -20.25 23.51
N LEU A 18 21.18 -21.51 23.43
CA LEU A 18 19.86 -21.95 23.91
C LEU A 18 19.68 -21.74 25.42
N HIS A 19 20.76 -21.86 26.21
CA HIS A 19 20.74 -21.56 27.64
C HIS A 19 20.44 -20.08 27.90
N LEU A 20 21.07 -19.18 27.15
CA LEU A 20 20.85 -17.75 27.30
C LEU A 20 19.42 -17.35 26.89
N ARG A 21 18.89 -17.93 25.81
CA ARG A 21 17.49 -17.74 25.41
C ARG A 21 16.50 -18.17 26.49
N ARG A 22 16.74 -19.32 27.13
CA ARG A 22 15.91 -19.81 28.24
C ARG A 22 15.98 -18.89 29.46
N GLU A 23 17.16 -18.37 29.80
CA GLU A 23 17.29 -17.38 30.89
C GLU A 23 16.53 -16.08 30.60
N VAL A 24 16.65 -15.56 29.38
CA VAL A 24 15.91 -14.36 28.94
C VAL A 24 14.40 -14.60 29.03
N LEU A 25 13.91 -15.72 28.50
CA LEU A 25 12.49 -16.07 28.55
C LEU A 25 11.99 -16.25 29.99
N GLN A 26 12.76 -16.92 30.85
CA GLN A 26 12.43 -17.05 32.27
C GLN A 26 12.34 -15.69 32.96
N LYS A 27 13.20 -14.74 32.61
CA LYS A 27 13.13 -13.38 33.13
C LYS A 27 11.90 -12.64 32.63
N LEU A 28 11.54 -12.77 31.36
CA LEU A 28 10.30 -12.21 30.80
C LEU A 28 9.05 -12.74 31.51
N VAL A 29 8.97 -14.07 31.72
CA VAL A 29 7.85 -14.70 32.43
C VAL A 29 7.80 -14.24 33.89
N LYS A 30 8.94 -14.14 34.59
CA LYS A 30 9.01 -13.59 35.95
C LYS A 30 8.54 -12.15 36.01
N LEU A 31 8.91 -11.33 35.03
CA LEU A 31 8.44 -9.94 34.93
C LEU A 31 6.93 -9.87 34.73
N GLY A 32 6.39 -10.70 33.82
CA GLY A 32 4.96 -10.84 33.60
C GLY A 32 4.20 -11.30 34.84
N GLY A 33 4.80 -12.16 35.67
CA GLY A 33 4.25 -12.61 36.95
C GLY A 33 4.43 -11.64 38.13
N GLY A 34 4.79 -10.37 37.86
CA GLY A 34 4.89 -9.33 38.89
C GLY A 34 6.16 -9.36 39.74
N TRP A 35 7.15 -10.20 39.39
CA TRP A 35 8.43 -10.22 40.11
C TRP A 35 9.28 -9.00 39.76
N ARG A 36 9.83 -8.35 40.79
CA ARG A 36 10.75 -7.22 40.68
C ARG A 36 11.90 -7.43 41.65
N THR A 37 13.14 -7.12 41.25
CA THR A 37 14.26 -7.20 42.20
C THR A 37 14.30 -5.97 43.10
N THR A 38 14.52 -6.19 44.40
CA THR A 38 14.92 -5.17 45.38
C THR A 38 16.40 -4.73 45.24
N VAL A 39 17.11 -5.25 44.23
CA VAL A 39 18.55 -5.00 44.03
C VAL A 39 18.72 -3.78 43.13
N LYS A 40 19.32 -2.73 43.71
CA LYS A 40 19.79 -1.48 43.10
C LYS A 40 19.68 -1.49 41.57
N ASN A 41 18.69 -0.75 41.04
CA ASN A 41 18.78 -0.23 39.69
C ASN A 41 20.19 0.39 39.58
N TYR A 42 20.98 -0.02 38.59
CA TYR A 42 22.20 0.73 38.27
C TYR A 42 21.80 2.20 38.05
N ASP A 43 22.68 3.15 38.41
CA ASP A 43 22.50 4.62 38.31
C ASP A 43 22.31 5.16 36.87
N ILE A 44 21.58 4.42 36.03
CA ILE A 44 21.22 4.75 34.67
C ILE A 44 19.69 4.79 34.63
N THR A 45 19.13 5.84 35.21
CA THR A 45 17.70 6.16 35.15
C THR A 45 17.47 7.17 34.05
N ASP A 46 16.40 6.99 33.29
CA ASP A 46 15.91 8.02 32.38
C ASP A 46 15.35 9.21 33.16
N ALA A 47 15.29 10.38 32.52
CA ALA A 47 14.74 11.61 33.09
C ALA A 47 13.29 11.47 33.59
N PHE A 48 12.52 10.53 33.04
CA PHE A 48 11.12 10.26 33.41
C PHE A 48 10.96 9.13 34.43
N GLN A 49 12.05 8.45 34.80
CA GLN A 49 12.10 7.29 35.69
C GLN A 49 11.19 6.12 35.29
N LEU A 50 10.87 5.98 34.00
CA LEU A 50 9.98 4.95 33.47
C LEU A 50 10.74 3.77 32.87
N ALA A 51 11.91 4.01 32.30
CA ALA A 51 12.75 2.97 31.72
C ALA A 51 13.57 2.27 32.80
N LYS A 52 13.39 0.95 32.89
CA LYS A 52 14.08 0.07 33.82
C LYS A 52 15.02 -0.86 33.05
N VAL A 53 16.17 -1.18 33.64
CA VAL A 53 17.20 -2.00 32.99
C VAL A 53 17.56 -3.20 33.88
N TYR A 54 17.51 -4.41 33.31
CA TYR A 54 17.96 -5.62 33.97
C TYR A 54 19.20 -6.21 33.31
N ARG A 55 20.21 -6.53 34.12
CA ARG A 55 21.38 -7.27 33.65
C ARG A 55 21.10 -8.78 33.57
N ILE A 56 21.37 -9.37 32.41
CA ILE A 56 21.33 -10.80 32.13
C ILE A 56 22.72 -11.18 31.61
N ARG A 57 23.60 -11.63 32.51
CA ARG A 57 25.03 -11.89 32.23
C ARG A 57 25.72 -10.63 31.66
N ASP A 58 26.08 -10.63 30.39
CA ASP A 58 26.74 -9.52 29.70
C ASP A 58 25.77 -8.65 28.88
N LEU A 59 24.49 -9.02 28.88
CA LEU A 59 23.42 -8.30 28.18
C LEU A 59 22.53 -7.53 29.17
N TYR A 60 21.84 -6.52 28.66
CA TYR A 60 20.96 -5.62 29.39
C TYR A 60 19.60 -5.60 28.70
N LEU A 61 18.56 -5.96 29.45
CA LEU A 61 17.17 -5.95 29.05
C LEU A 61 16.55 -4.61 29.46
N VAL A 62 16.10 -3.82 28.49
CA VAL A 62 15.47 -2.51 28.72
C VAL A 62 13.95 -2.66 28.61
N TRP A 63 13.20 -2.17 29.59
CA TRP A 63 11.74 -2.31 29.66
C TRP A 63 11.08 -1.14 30.41
N SER A 64 9.77 -0.95 30.24
CA SER A 64 8.97 0.04 30.98
C SER A 64 7.57 -0.48 31.29
N ASN A 65 6.89 0.15 32.26
CA ASN A 65 5.44 0.03 32.38
C ASN A 65 4.78 0.91 31.32
N ASP A 66 3.70 0.43 30.71
CA ASP A 66 2.92 1.17 29.71
C ASP A 66 1.43 0.87 29.89
N LEU A 67 0.56 1.54 29.13
CA LEU A 67 -0.90 1.33 29.19
C LEU A 67 -1.41 0.80 27.86
N GLU A 68 -2.37 -0.11 27.94
CA GLU A 68 -3.14 -0.60 26.80
C GLU A 68 -4.64 -0.43 27.06
N LYS A 69 -5.37 -0.11 26.00
CA LYS A 69 -6.83 0.07 26.01
C LYS A 69 -7.46 -1.08 25.23
N ASN A 70 -8.29 -1.86 25.91
CA ASN A 70 -9.24 -2.75 25.25
C ASN A 70 -10.65 -2.22 25.56
N GLU A 71 -11.42 -2.92 26.39
CA GLU A 71 -12.67 -2.40 26.98
C GLU A 71 -12.40 -1.47 28.17
N ARG A 72 -11.24 -1.67 28.82
CA ARG A 72 -10.75 -0.95 29.99
C ARG A 72 -9.27 -0.65 29.79
N TYR A 73 -8.77 0.37 30.49
CA TYR A 73 -7.33 0.62 30.57
C TYR A 73 -6.69 -0.34 31.57
N PHE A 74 -5.56 -0.94 31.20
CA PHE A 74 -4.77 -1.76 32.12
C PHE A 74 -3.27 -1.61 31.86
N GLN A 75 -2.47 -1.84 32.90
CA GLN A 75 -1.02 -1.78 32.79
C GLN A 75 -0.43 -2.99 32.06
N ILE A 76 0.56 -2.72 31.24
CA ILE A 76 1.35 -3.70 30.49
C ILE A 76 2.83 -3.50 30.75
N ILE A 77 3.62 -4.54 30.51
CA ILE A 77 5.08 -4.48 30.53
C ILE A 77 5.57 -4.44 29.10
N ARG A 78 6.24 -3.36 28.71
CA ARG A 78 6.83 -3.22 27.38
C ARG A 78 8.33 -3.46 27.42
N ILE A 79 8.81 -4.38 26.60
CA ILE A 79 10.23 -4.71 26.42
C ILE A 79 10.74 -3.99 25.18
N TRP A 80 11.76 -3.16 25.33
CA TRP A 80 12.27 -2.29 24.28
C TRP A 80 13.43 -2.91 23.49
N ASP A 81 14.39 -3.54 24.16
CA ASP A 81 15.50 -4.23 23.48
C ASP A 81 16.33 -5.09 24.45
N LEU A 82 17.23 -5.91 23.89
CA LEU A 82 18.24 -6.70 24.59
C LEU A 82 19.64 -6.38 24.01
N LEU A 83 20.47 -5.68 24.80
CA LEU A 83 21.65 -4.98 24.29
C LEU A 83 22.92 -5.29 25.09
N SER A 84 24.09 -4.99 24.52
CA SER A 84 25.32 -4.82 25.30
C SER A 84 25.34 -3.47 26.04
N HIS A 85 26.15 -3.35 27.09
CA HIS A 85 26.23 -2.16 27.94
C HIS A 85 26.42 -0.84 27.15
N GLN A 86 27.25 -0.86 26.10
CA GLN A 86 27.61 0.32 25.31
C GLN A 86 26.41 0.97 24.60
N HIS A 87 25.36 0.21 24.31
CA HIS A 87 24.20 0.70 23.57
C HIS A 87 23.03 1.12 24.47
N VAL A 88 23.09 0.83 25.78
CA VAL A 88 21.99 1.11 26.72
C VAL A 88 21.71 2.60 26.83
N ALA A 89 22.75 3.42 27.02
CA ALA A 89 22.61 4.87 27.15
C ALA A 89 21.93 5.50 25.93
N ARG A 90 22.30 5.04 24.73
CA ARG A 90 21.67 5.49 23.48
C ARG A 90 20.18 5.17 23.46
N ILE A 91 19.77 3.95 23.84
CA ILE A 91 18.34 3.59 23.85
C ILE A 91 17.57 4.38 24.91
N LEU A 92 18.13 4.61 26.08
CA LEU A 92 17.47 5.40 27.12
C LEU A 92 17.23 6.85 26.67
N GLN A 93 18.19 7.49 26.02
CA GLN A 93 18.01 8.82 25.45
C GLN A 93 16.88 8.86 24.42
N ARG A 94 16.74 7.80 23.60
CA ARG A 94 15.64 7.69 22.64
C ARG A 94 14.28 7.50 23.33
N LEU A 95 14.25 6.74 24.43
CA LEU A 95 13.04 6.57 25.24
C LEU A 95 12.64 7.88 25.92
N GLU A 96 13.58 8.67 26.42
CA GLU A 96 13.31 9.99 26.98
C GLU A 96 12.64 10.92 25.96
N ASN A 97 13.11 10.94 24.72
CA ASN A 97 12.49 11.73 23.66
C ASN A 97 11.02 11.33 23.44
N ILE A 98 10.70 10.03 23.50
CA ILE A 98 9.33 9.53 23.34
C ILE A 98 8.48 9.88 24.56
N PHE A 99 8.99 9.63 25.77
CA PHE A 99 8.27 9.93 27.00
C PHE A 99 7.98 11.43 27.14
N SER A 100 8.83 12.30 26.59
CA SER A 100 8.59 13.74 26.54
C SER A 100 7.33 14.14 25.75
N MET A 101 6.95 13.32 24.77
CA MET A 101 5.76 13.52 23.94
C MET A 101 4.47 13.04 24.61
N TYR A 102 4.56 12.24 25.67
CA TYR A 102 3.39 11.72 26.36
C TYR A 102 2.78 12.78 27.29
N THR A 103 1.46 12.70 27.51
CA THR A 103 0.79 13.58 28.47
C THR A 103 1.18 13.23 29.90
N ASP A 104 1.12 14.22 30.79
CA ASP A 104 1.43 13.98 32.21
C ASP A 104 0.45 12.98 32.82
N ASP A 105 -0.83 13.05 32.44
CA ASP A 105 -1.86 12.08 32.83
C ASP A 105 -1.48 10.64 32.45
N TYR A 106 -1.05 10.41 31.20
CA TYR A 106 -0.60 9.09 30.76
C TYR A 106 0.63 8.61 31.54
N LEU A 107 1.64 9.48 31.71
CA LEU A 107 2.86 9.15 32.43
C LEU A 107 2.59 8.79 33.89
N ASP A 108 1.68 9.51 34.56
CA ASP A 108 1.31 9.24 35.95
C ASP A 108 0.67 7.85 36.10
N HIS A 109 -0.22 7.47 35.18
CA HIS A 109 -0.81 6.13 35.17
C HIS A 109 0.23 5.02 34.91
N CYS A 110 1.27 5.27 34.11
CA CYS A 110 2.39 4.33 33.93
C CYS A 110 3.26 4.19 35.20
N ARG A 111 3.38 5.26 36.00
CA ARG A 111 4.18 5.25 37.25
C ARG A 111 3.46 4.62 38.43
N GLN A 112 2.14 4.53 38.41
CA GLN A 112 1.38 3.89 39.49
C GLN A 112 1.82 2.45 39.70
N VAL A 113 1.95 2.04 40.97
CA VAL A 113 2.35 0.68 41.35
C VAL A 113 1.32 0.13 42.31
N GLN A 114 0.77 -1.04 42.01
CA GLN A 114 -0.07 -1.82 42.91
C GLN A 114 0.69 -3.09 43.33
N THR A 115 0.66 -3.40 44.62
CA THR A 115 1.37 -4.54 45.17
C THR A 115 0.44 -5.54 45.82
N GLU A 116 0.56 -6.81 45.45
CA GLU A 116 -0.03 -7.95 46.16
C GLU A 116 1.09 -8.74 46.85
N GLY A 117 1.25 -8.50 48.15
CA GLY A 117 2.35 -9.10 48.93
C GLY A 117 3.72 -8.60 48.48
N LYS A 118 4.51 -9.46 47.82
CA LYS A 118 5.86 -9.13 47.28
C LYS A 118 5.87 -8.90 45.77
N LEU A 119 4.72 -8.98 45.11
CA LEU A 119 4.59 -8.88 43.66
C LEU A 119 3.97 -7.53 43.30
N GLU A 120 4.49 -6.90 42.25
CA GLU A 120 3.84 -5.75 41.60
C GLU A 120 2.86 -6.27 40.55
N VAL A 121 1.56 -6.04 40.75
CA VAL A 121 0.49 -6.49 39.86
C VAL A 121 0.01 -5.35 38.97
N PRO A 122 -0.47 -5.64 37.74
CA PRO A 122 -1.00 -4.62 36.85
C PRO A 122 -2.27 -3.97 37.40
N ILE A 123 -2.36 -2.65 37.34
CA ILE A 123 -3.58 -1.90 37.67
C ILE A 123 -4.55 -1.97 36.48
N VAL A 124 -5.84 -2.12 36.78
CA VAL A 124 -6.95 -2.04 35.82
C VAL A 124 -7.88 -0.91 36.26
N TRP A 125 -8.25 -0.04 35.34
CA TRP A 125 -9.17 1.06 35.62
C TRP A 125 -10.54 0.82 34.96
N GLU A 126 -11.61 0.89 35.73
CA GLU A 126 -12.97 0.55 35.27
C GLU A 126 -13.71 1.71 34.59
N ASP A 127 -13.50 2.96 35.03
CA ASP A 127 -14.19 4.15 34.51
C ASP A 127 -13.23 5.35 34.45
N VAL A 128 -12.47 5.48 33.37
CA VAL A 128 -11.62 6.67 33.14
C VAL A 128 -12.09 7.39 31.89
N HIS A 129 -12.02 8.72 31.92
CA HIS A 129 -12.04 9.53 30.70
C HIS A 129 -10.96 9.02 29.76
N ASP A 130 -11.12 9.21 28.45
CA ASP A 130 -10.19 8.65 27.49
C ASP A 130 -8.76 9.21 27.73
N ILE A 131 -7.84 8.37 28.19
CA ILE A 131 -6.47 8.80 28.57
C ILE A 131 -5.72 9.12 27.29
N ILE A 132 -5.50 10.41 27.04
CA ILE A 132 -4.81 10.86 25.84
C ILE A 132 -3.33 10.56 26.01
N ARG A 133 -2.79 9.63 25.22
CA ARG A 133 -1.37 9.24 25.30
C ARG A 133 -0.41 10.37 24.94
N TYR A 134 -0.64 11.05 23.82
CA TYR A 134 0.26 12.05 23.27
C TYR A 134 -0.23 13.46 23.57
N LYS A 135 0.69 14.38 23.91
CA LYS A 135 0.36 15.81 24.02
C LYS A 135 -0.23 16.27 22.69
N LYS A 136 -1.50 16.70 22.72
CA LYS A 136 -2.15 17.30 21.55
C LYS A 136 -1.44 18.63 21.29
N ASP A 137 -0.99 18.89 20.07
CA ASP A 137 -0.47 20.21 19.69
C ASP A 137 -1.59 21.25 19.84
N SER A 138 -1.70 21.87 21.02
CA SER A 138 -2.59 22.99 21.31
C SER A 138 -2.02 24.29 20.74
N ARG A 139 -1.68 24.29 19.45
CA ARG A 139 -1.23 25.49 18.71
C ARG A 139 -1.87 25.64 17.33
N VAL A 140 -3.03 25.01 17.09
CA VAL A 140 -3.75 25.18 15.81
C VAL A 140 -5.03 26.01 15.94
N ASP A 141 -5.49 26.37 17.15
CA ASP A 141 -6.77 27.10 17.29
C ASP A 141 -6.75 28.38 18.15
N GLU A 142 -5.60 28.89 18.60
CA GLU A 142 -5.56 30.19 19.31
C GLU A 142 -4.48 31.12 18.73
N GLU A 143 -4.98 32.14 18.03
CA GLU A 143 -4.44 33.47 17.73
C GLU A 143 -3.02 33.65 17.13
N GLU A 144 -3.03 34.48 16.10
CA GLU A 144 -1.95 35.08 15.30
C GLU A 144 -0.64 35.37 16.07
N ASP A 145 0.43 34.64 15.74
CA ASP A 145 1.77 35.22 15.63
C ASP A 145 2.58 34.44 14.59
N HIS A 146 2.56 34.97 13.36
CA HIS A 146 3.38 34.52 12.25
C HIS A 146 4.77 35.13 12.40
N ASP A 147 5.70 34.42 13.02
CA ASP A 147 7.13 34.46 12.70
C ASP A 147 7.87 33.51 13.64
N HIS A 148 8.25 32.34 13.11
CA HIS A 148 9.31 31.41 13.54
C HIS A 148 8.85 29.97 13.28
N VAL A 149 9.58 29.28 12.40
CA VAL A 149 9.50 27.82 12.26
C VAL A 149 10.07 27.24 13.56
N ASP A 150 9.19 27.02 14.53
CA ASP A 150 9.56 26.59 15.87
C ASP A 150 10.16 25.17 15.81
N THR A 151 11.49 25.10 15.94
CA THR A 151 12.31 23.89 15.76
C THR A 151 12.49 23.16 17.10
N SER A 152 11.44 23.14 17.94
CA SER A 152 11.58 22.81 19.37
C SER A 152 11.13 21.40 19.78
N CYS A 153 10.59 20.59 18.87
CA CYS A 153 10.52 19.14 19.09
C CYS A 153 11.82 18.53 18.55
N ALA A 154 12.69 18.05 19.44
CA ALA A 154 14.00 17.49 19.09
C ALA A 154 13.90 16.54 17.89
N LEU A 155 14.32 17.04 16.71
CA LEU A 155 14.40 16.29 15.47
C LEU A 155 15.37 15.13 15.69
N GLU A 156 14.83 13.95 16.01
CA GLU A 156 15.61 12.73 16.01
C GLU A 156 16.06 12.51 14.55
N SER A 157 17.34 12.74 14.27
CA SER A 157 17.94 12.60 12.93
C SER A 157 18.00 11.14 12.43
N THR A 158 17.25 10.24 13.05
CA THR A 158 17.13 8.83 12.72
C THR A 158 16.17 8.62 11.55
N ARG A 159 16.38 7.55 10.77
CA ARG A 159 15.49 7.19 9.68
C ARG A 159 14.07 6.96 10.23
N VAL A 160 13.03 7.37 9.51
CA VAL A 160 11.63 7.14 9.91
C VAL A 160 11.38 5.67 10.25
N SER A 161 11.96 4.72 9.49
CA SER A 161 11.87 3.28 9.75
C SER A 161 12.42 2.82 11.10
N GLU A 162 13.30 3.60 11.70
CA GLU A 162 13.97 3.28 12.96
C GLU A 162 13.34 4.01 14.15
N ASN A 163 12.34 4.86 13.92
CA ASN A 163 11.66 5.60 14.96
C ASN A 163 10.82 4.64 15.83
N PHE A 164 10.93 4.80 17.14
CA PHE A 164 10.27 3.92 18.10
C PHE A 164 8.74 4.05 18.10
N LEU A 165 8.20 5.18 17.63
CA LEU A 165 6.75 5.38 17.46
C LEU A 165 6.15 4.50 16.35
N LEU A 166 6.98 4.07 15.39
CA LEU A 166 6.59 3.18 14.30
C LEU A 166 7.03 1.73 14.52
N MET A 167 7.54 1.45 15.72
CA MET A 167 8.03 0.13 16.08
C MET A 167 6.87 -0.85 16.22
N LYS A 168 7.04 -2.03 15.65
CA LYS A 168 6.09 -3.12 15.83
C LYS A 168 6.28 -3.76 17.20
N PHE A 169 5.16 -4.06 17.84
CA PHE A 169 5.09 -4.72 19.13
C PHE A 169 4.38 -6.06 19.03
N TYR A 170 4.75 -7.00 19.88
CA TYR A 170 4.29 -8.40 19.83
C TYR A 170 3.92 -8.86 21.24
N SER A 171 2.71 -9.39 21.41
CA SER A 171 2.32 -9.97 22.71
C SER A 171 3.07 -11.27 22.98
N LEU A 172 3.59 -11.44 24.19
CA LEU A 172 4.27 -12.67 24.60
C LEU A 172 3.23 -13.78 24.80
N SER A 173 3.06 -14.62 23.77
CA SER A 173 2.24 -15.84 23.83
C SER A 173 3.12 -17.11 23.94
N SER A 174 2.49 -18.26 24.17
CA SER A 174 3.18 -19.56 24.16
C SER A 174 3.83 -19.85 22.81
N GLY A 175 3.18 -19.45 21.70
CA GLY A 175 3.72 -19.55 20.35
C GLY A 175 4.97 -18.68 20.15
N VAL A 176 4.91 -17.42 20.60
CA VAL A 176 6.08 -16.50 20.57
C VAL A 176 7.22 -17.04 21.43
N ALA A 177 6.92 -17.55 22.61
CA ALA A 177 7.91 -18.16 23.49
C ALA A 177 8.59 -19.38 22.86
N LYS A 178 7.82 -20.27 22.20
CA LYS A 178 8.36 -21.41 21.44
C LYS A 178 9.27 -20.92 20.31
N HIS A 179 8.83 -19.93 19.55
CA HIS A 179 9.60 -19.35 18.45
C HIS A 179 10.95 -18.76 18.91
N LEU A 180 10.93 -17.96 19.98
CA LEU A 180 12.15 -17.37 20.56
C LEU A 180 13.16 -18.45 21.02
N LEU A 181 12.70 -19.66 21.35
CA LEU A 181 13.56 -20.78 21.72
C LEU A 181 14.09 -21.55 20.51
N THR A 182 13.26 -21.79 19.48
CA THR A 182 13.57 -22.72 18.37
C THR A 182 14.25 -22.08 17.15
N ALA A 183 14.23 -20.75 17.00
CA ALA A 183 14.74 -20.04 15.81
C ALA A 183 16.29 -20.07 15.68
N ASN A 184 16.89 -21.24 15.45
CA ASN A 184 18.34 -21.44 15.29
C ASN A 184 18.76 -21.68 13.84
N ASP A 185 17.81 -22.02 12.98
CA ASP A 185 17.96 -22.46 11.58
C ASP A 185 17.98 -21.30 10.57
N GLY A 186 17.73 -20.06 11.02
CA GLY A 186 17.61 -18.91 10.13
C GLY A 186 16.23 -18.79 9.46
N THR A 187 15.25 -19.65 9.81
CA THR A 187 13.88 -19.49 9.33
C THR A 187 13.19 -18.34 10.07
N GLU A 188 12.95 -17.24 9.35
CA GLU A 188 12.15 -16.13 9.86
C GLU A 188 10.67 -16.53 9.89
N ILE A 189 10.16 -16.90 11.07
CA ILE A 189 8.72 -16.99 11.31
C ILE A 189 8.22 -15.58 11.65
N ASP A 190 7.21 -15.13 10.90
CA ASP A 190 6.51 -13.88 11.19
C ASP A 190 5.49 -14.07 12.30
N ILE A 191 5.48 -13.12 13.23
CA ILE A 191 4.62 -13.12 14.40
C ILE A 191 3.56 -12.02 14.17
N PRO A 192 2.30 -12.22 14.56
CA PRO A 192 1.31 -11.15 14.57
C PRO A 192 1.75 -10.00 15.48
N PHE A 193 1.81 -8.79 14.95
CA PHE A 193 2.13 -7.58 15.72
C PHE A 193 0.84 -6.85 16.14
N GLU A 194 0.94 -6.00 17.16
CA GLU A 194 -0.14 -5.14 17.65
C GLU A 194 -0.60 -4.15 16.58
N LEU A 195 -1.91 -4.09 16.40
CA LEU A 195 -2.57 -3.24 15.40
C LEU A 195 -3.12 -1.99 16.07
N SER A 196 -3.30 -0.93 15.27
CA SER A 196 -4.02 0.25 15.74
C SER A 196 -5.51 -0.04 15.97
N ASP A 197 -6.17 0.77 16.79
CA ASP A 197 -7.61 0.67 17.04
C ASP A 197 -8.43 0.75 15.73
N GLU A 198 -8.00 1.61 14.79
CA GLU A 198 -8.62 1.75 13.46
C GLU A 198 -8.51 0.43 12.66
N GLU A 199 -7.31 -0.17 12.60
CA GLU A 199 -7.06 -1.42 11.88
C GLU A 199 -7.83 -2.59 12.50
N GLU A 200 -7.80 -2.72 13.83
CA GLU A 200 -8.47 -3.80 14.57
C GLU A 200 -10.00 -3.75 14.41
N ALA A 201 -10.58 -2.56 14.45
CA ALA A 201 -12.02 -2.36 14.23
C ALA A 201 -12.46 -2.84 12.83
N ILE A 202 -11.66 -2.58 11.80
CA ILE A 202 -11.95 -3.01 10.42
C ILE A 202 -11.80 -4.53 10.26
N ILE A 203 -10.76 -5.10 10.90
CA ILE A 203 -10.49 -6.54 10.86
C ILE A 203 -11.63 -7.32 11.49
N ARG A 204 -12.10 -6.91 12.68
CA ARG A 204 -13.22 -7.54 13.40
C ARG A 204 -14.58 -7.30 12.77
N PHE A 205 -14.69 -6.36 11.84
CA PHE A 205 -15.97 -6.03 11.22
C PHE A 205 -16.48 -7.20 10.35
N PRO A 206 -17.68 -7.74 10.61
CA PRO A 206 -18.11 -9.00 10.01
C PRO A 206 -18.65 -8.88 8.58
N LEU A 207 -19.07 -7.68 8.16
CA LEU A 207 -19.71 -7.47 6.87
C LEU A 207 -18.72 -7.04 5.78
N THR A 208 -19.20 -7.05 4.53
CA THR A 208 -18.49 -6.50 3.39
C THR A 208 -17.99 -5.08 3.71
N SER A 209 -16.71 -4.84 3.47
CA SER A 209 -16.00 -3.64 3.92
C SER A 209 -15.39 -2.88 2.76
N PHE A 210 -15.49 -1.56 2.81
CA PHE A 210 -14.85 -0.63 1.87
C PHE A 210 -13.83 0.21 2.62
N ILE A 211 -12.55 -0.01 2.35
CA ILE A 211 -11.43 0.57 3.09
C ILE A 211 -10.71 1.57 2.19
N LEU A 212 -10.84 2.84 2.53
CA LEU A 212 -10.17 3.93 1.83
C LEU A 212 -9.01 4.43 2.70
N GLY A 213 -7.80 4.46 2.16
CA GLY A 213 -6.62 4.90 2.92
C GLY A 213 -5.49 5.38 2.02
N ARG A 214 -4.67 6.30 2.52
CA ARG A 214 -3.54 6.87 1.77
C ARG A 214 -2.34 5.93 1.69
N SER A 215 -1.26 6.37 1.03
CA SER A 215 -0.02 5.59 0.94
C SER A 215 0.58 5.37 2.32
N GLY A 216 0.74 4.12 2.75
CA GLY A 216 1.37 3.81 4.02
C GLY A 216 0.44 3.81 5.25
N THR A 217 -0.88 3.85 5.05
CA THR A 217 -1.86 3.81 6.14
C THR A 217 -2.31 2.39 6.56
N GLY A 218 -1.59 1.33 6.16
CA GLY A 218 -1.88 -0.03 6.64
C GLY A 218 -2.95 -0.84 5.87
N LYS A 219 -3.42 -0.38 4.70
CA LYS A 219 -4.45 -1.09 3.88
C LYS A 219 -4.17 -2.59 3.68
N THR A 220 -3.02 -2.94 3.12
CA THR A 220 -2.62 -4.33 2.89
C THR A 220 -2.51 -5.11 4.20
N THR A 221 -2.04 -4.47 5.28
CA THR A 221 -1.95 -5.08 6.61
C THR A 221 -3.33 -5.51 7.11
N VAL A 222 -4.33 -4.64 7.01
CA VAL A 222 -5.73 -4.95 7.38
C VAL A 222 -6.25 -6.15 6.59
N LEU A 223 -6.05 -6.18 5.26
CA LEU A 223 -6.51 -7.28 4.42
C LEU A 223 -5.84 -8.61 4.82
N THR A 224 -4.51 -8.63 4.94
CA THR A 224 -3.75 -9.85 5.28
C THR A 224 -4.07 -10.35 6.68
N MET A 225 -4.19 -9.47 7.68
CA MET A 225 -4.52 -9.86 9.04
C MET A 225 -5.94 -10.41 9.15
N LYS A 226 -6.92 -9.80 8.45
CA LYS A 226 -8.30 -10.32 8.40
C LYS A 226 -8.38 -11.71 7.78
N LEU A 227 -7.68 -11.92 6.65
CA LEU A 227 -7.58 -13.22 5.99
C LEU A 227 -7.03 -14.30 6.93
N ILE A 228 -5.94 -13.99 7.65
CA ILE A 228 -5.33 -14.92 8.60
C ILE A 228 -6.24 -15.18 9.80
N GLN A 229 -6.93 -14.15 10.31
CA GLN A 229 -7.85 -14.31 11.42
C GLN A 229 -9.00 -15.27 11.07
N ILE A 230 -9.60 -15.11 9.89
CA ILE A 230 -10.67 -16.00 9.40
C ILE A 230 -10.13 -17.42 9.18
N GLU A 231 -8.92 -17.54 8.64
CA GLU A 231 -8.27 -18.85 8.47
C GLU A 231 -8.08 -19.57 9.81
N GLN A 232 -7.56 -18.86 10.82
CA GLN A 232 -7.34 -19.41 12.16
C GLN A 232 -8.65 -19.80 12.83
N GLN A 233 -9.69 -18.96 12.74
CA GLN A 233 -11.02 -19.26 13.25
C GLN A 233 -11.62 -20.49 12.56
N SER A 234 -11.45 -20.63 11.25
CA SER A 234 -11.87 -21.82 10.50
C SER A 234 -11.14 -23.08 10.97
N LEU A 235 -9.83 -23.00 11.20
CA LEU A 235 -9.04 -24.13 11.70
C LEU A 235 -9.50 -24.55 13.09
N ILE A 236 -9.70 -23.61 14.01
CA ILE A 236 -10.21 -23.88 15.37
C ILE A 236 -11.60 -24.51 15.30
N ALA A 237 -12.49 -23.96 14.47
CA ALA A 237 -13.85 -24.50 14.29
C ALA A 237 -13.82 -25.93 13.73
N SER A 238 -12.87 -26.25 12.83
CA SER A 238 -12.72 -27.58 12.26
C SER A 238 -12.13 -28.62 13.22
N GLN A 239 -11.33 -28.19 14.21
CA GLN A 239 -10.70 -29.07 15.20
C GLN A 239 -11.62 -29.40 16.39
N GLY A 240 -12.71 -28.66 16.58
CA GLY A 240 -13.65 -28.85 17.69
C GLY A 240 -13.05 -28.50 19.06
N PRO A 241 -13.88 -28.31 20.12
CA PRO A 241 -13.35 -28.13 21.47
C PRO A 241 -12.77 -29.46 21.94
N ALA A 242 -11.43 -29.55 21.99
CA ALA A 242 -10.74 -30.60 22.72
C ALA A 242 -11.01 -30.42 24.23
N LEU A 243 -12.17 -30.91 24.70
CA LEU A 243 -12.39 -31.19 26.11
C LEU A 243 -11.44 -32.34 26.46
N GLY A 244 -10.34 -31.99 27.12
CA GLY A 244 -9.41 -32.95 27.67
C GLY A 244 -10.11 -33.78 28.74
N GLU A 245 -10.45 -35.03 28.41
CA GLU A 245 -10.54 -36.07 29.43
C GLU A 245 -9.13 -36.58 29.72
N VAL A 246 -8.72 -36.31 30.95
CA VAL A 246 -7.47 -36.74 31.57
C VAL A 246 -7.55 -38.25 31.85
N ASP A 247 -6.56 -38.97 31.35
CA ASP A 247 -6.04 -40.27 31.77
C ASP A 247 -7.00 -41.33 32.35
N SER A 248 -7.15 -42.41 31.60
CA SER A 248 -6.96 -43.75 32.18
C SER A 248 -6.20 -44.64 31.20
N PHE A 249 -4.95 -44.93 31.55
CA PHE A 249 -4.16 -46.01 30.98
C PHE A 249 -4.92 -47.34 31.11
N GLU A 250 -5.18 -48.01 29.99
CA GLU A 250 -5.18 -49.47 29.95
C GLU A 250 -4.97 -50.00 28.53
N VAL A 251 -4.11 -51.01 28.47
CA VAL A 251 -3.63 -51.73 27.29
C VAL A 251 -4.68 -52.77 26.90
N ASP A 252 -5.14 -52.82 25.64
CA ASP A 252 -4.92 -54.01 24.80
C ASP A 252 -5.37 -53.86 23.34
N ASN A 253 -4.72 -54.67 22.51
CA ASN A 253 -4.93 -54.84 21.07
C ASN A 253 -6.37 -55.26 20.70
N GLN A 254 -6.90 -54.72 19.60
CA GLN A 254 -7.31 -55.47 18.40
C GLN A 254 -8.19 -54.63 17.45
N ASN A 255 -7.78 -54.60 16.19
CA ASN A 255 -8.63 -54.56 14.98
C ASN A 255 -9.93 -53.74 15.04
N VAL A 256 -9.85 -52.47 14.65
CA VAL A 256 -11.01 -51.77 14.08
C VAL A 256 -10.69 -51.38 12.64
N VAL A 257 -11.40 -52.08 11.75
CA VAL A 257 -11.53 -51.86 10.32
C VAL A 257 -11.61 -50.36 10.01
N GLN A 258 -10.72 -49.88 9.15
CA GLN A 258 -10.89 -48.60 8.46
C GLN A 258 -12.14 -48.70 7.57
N SER A 259 -13.30 -48.35 8.12
CA SER A 259 -14.46 -48.00 7.32
C SER A 259 -14.14 -46.71 6.59
N LYS A 260 -13.82 -46.84 5.30
CA LYS A 260 -13.88 -45.74 4.33
C LYS A 260 -15.32 -45.23 4.27
N ASP A 261 -15.67 -44.32 5.17
CA ASP A 261 -16.83 -43.46 4.96
C ASP A 261 -16.47 -42.43 3.89
N ALA A 262 -16.90 -42.73 2.68
CA ALA A 262 -17.06 -41.75 1.62
C ALA A 262 -18.11 -40.72 2.06
N GLY A 263 -17.73 -39.44 2.15
CA GLY A 263 -18.71 -38.34 2.19
C GLY A 263 -18.63 -37.33 3.33
N LYS A 264 -17.51 -37.15 4.04
CA LYS A 264 -17.25 -35.88 4.74
C LYS A 264 -16.33 -35.03 3.89
N GLN A 265 -16.92 -34.25 2.99
CA GLN A 265 -16.19 -33.15 2.37
C GLN A 265 -15.88 -32.16 3.50
N GLU A 266 -14.64 -32.16 3.99
CA GLU A 266 -14.19 -31.19 4.98
C GLU A 266 -14.48 -29.80 4.42
N SER A 267 -15.49 -29.12 4.98
CA SER A 267 -15.83 -27.75 4.59
C SER A 267 -14.75 -26.84 5.16
N PHE A 268 -13.73 -26.54 4.35
CA PHE A 268 -12.72 -25.53 4.66
C PHE A 268 -13.08 -24.21 3.98
N VAL A 269 -12.65 -23.10 4.56
CA VAL A 269 -12.93 -21.76 4.01
C VAL A 269 -12.05 -21.49 2.79
N LYS A 270 -12.68 -21.17 1.66
CA LYS A 270 -12.02 -20.78 0.41
C LYS A 270 -11.85 -19.27 0.39
N GLN A 271 -10.63 -18.80 0.64
CA GLN A 271 -10.29 -17.37 0.60
C GLN A 271 -9.43 -17.04 -0.62
N VAL A 272 -9.69 -15.89 -1.26
CA VAL A 272 -8.90 -15.36 -2.39
C VAL A 272 -8.45 -13.94 -2.08
N PHE A 273 -7.15 -13.69 -2.18
CA PHE A 273 -6.53 -12.38 -2.15
C PHE A 273 -6.09 -11.98 -3.55
N ILE A 274 -6.56 -10.84 -4.02
CA ILE A 274 -6.31 -10.31 -5.36
C ILE A 274 -5.56 -8.99 -5.24
N THR A 275 -4.45 -8.87 -5.96
CA THR A 275 -3.72 -7.60 -6.14
C THR A 275 -3.33 -7.42 -7.61
N VAL A 276 -3.07 -6.18 -8.02
CA VAL A 276 -2.55 -5.91 -9.37
C VAL A 276 -1.05 -6.15 -9.46
N SER A 277 -0.30 -5.98 -8.35
CA SER A 277 1.17 -6.07 -8.35
C SER A 277 1.66 -7.52 -8.12
N PRO A 278 2.43 -8.11 -9.06
CA PRO A 278 3.01 -9.45 -8.88
C PRO A 278 3.93 -9.54 -7.66
N LYS A 279 4.77 -8.52 -7.44
CA LYS A 279 5.67 -8.47 -6.28
C LYS A 279 4.92 -8.37 -4.96
N LEU A 280 3.86 -7.57 -4.88
CA LEU A 280 3.03 -7.51 -3.68
C LEU A 280 2.37 -8.86 -3.43
N CYS A 281 1.93 -9.54 -4.50
CA CYS A 281 1.40 -10.90 -4.44
C CYS A 281 2.42 -11.87 -3.83
N SER A 282 3.66 -11.89 -4.33
CA SER A 282 4.77 -12.70 -3.80
C SER A 282 5.06 -12.40 -2.33
N ALA A 283 5.19 -11.11 -1.99
CA ALA A 283 5.48 -10.68 -0.62
C ALA A 283 4.38 -11.12 0.36
N ILE A 284 3.10 -10.99 -0.05
CA ILE A 284 1.95 -11.41 0.74
C ILE A 284 1.88 -12.93 0.85
N LYS A 285 2.17 -13.66 -0.24
CA LYS A 285 2.26 -15.14 -0.23
C LYS A 285 3.27 -15.61 0.79
N ASN A 286 4.48 -15.06 0.75
CA ASN A 286 5.53 -15.37 1.72
C ASN A 286 5.13 -14.99 3.15
N GLN A 287 4.55 -13.81 3.36
CA GLN A 287 4.10 -13.36 4.68
C GLN A 287 3.01 -14.26 5.26
N ILE A 288 2.00 -14.66 4.46
CA ILE A 288 0.92 -15.54 4.89
C ILE A 288 1.45 -16.94 5.20
N LEU A 289 2.36 -17.49 4.38
CA LEU A 289 3.00 -18.78 4.66
C LEU A 289 3.77 -18.76 5.99
N ARG A 290 4.54 -17.70 6.24
CA ARG A 290 5.27 -17.51 7.51
C ARG A 290 4.32 -17.41 8.71
N LEU A 291 3.22 -16.67 8.58
CA LEU A 291 2.22 -16.53 9.65
C LEU A 291 1.40 -17.81 9.86
N LYS A 292 1.13 -18.60 8.81
CA LYS A 292 0.50 -19.92 8.93
C LYS A 292 1.39 -20.90 9.70
N ARG A 293 2.71 -20.93 9.43
CA ARG A 293 3.67 -21.75 10.19
C ARG A 293 3.64 -21.41 11.69
N PHE A 294 3.50 -20.12 12.02
CA PHE A 294 3.32 -19.69 13.42
C PHE A 294 2.03 -20.26 14.03
N GLY A 295 0.90 -20.16 13.33
CA GLY A 295 -0.41 -20.62 13.82
C GLY A 295 -0.53 -22.14 13.99
N SER A 296 0.07 -22.93 13.11
CA SER A 296 0.04 -24.40 13.17
C SER A 296 1.00 -25.00 14.20
N GLY A 297 1.96 -24.22 14.71
CA GLY A 297 2.98 -24.68 15.66
C GLY A 297 3.96 -25.71 15.10
N ASP A 298 3.91 -25.95 13.79
CA ASP A 298 4.64 -26.98 13.07
C ASP A 298 6.04 -26.46 12.70
N VAL A 299 7.04 -27.02 13.37
CA VAL A 299 8.47 -26.75 13.11
C VAL A 299 8.98 -27.91 12.26
N SER A 300 8.40 -28.09 11.07
CA SER A 300 8.90 -29.08 10.12
C SER A 300 10.29 -28.64 9.64
N ASP A 301 11.27 -29.55 9.77
CA ASP A 301 12.66 -29.44 9.31
C ASP A 301 12.81 -29.46 7.77
N GLN A 302 11.72 -29.24 7.02
CA GLN A 302 11.88 -29.09 5.57
C GLN A 302 12.65 -27.80 5.31
N PRO A 303 13.85 -27.88 4.71
CA PRO A 303 14.57 -26.69 4.27
C PRO A 303 13.65 -25.90 3.35
N ASP A 304 13.74 -24.57 3.38
CA ASP A 304 13.10 -23.71 2.39
C ASP A 304 13.42 -24.27 1.00
N ILE A 305 12.48 -24.97 0.35
CA ILE A 305 12.54 -25.23 -1.10
C ILE A 305 12.14 -23.93 -1.81
N LEU A 306 12.77 -22.83 -1.43
CA LEU A 306 12.79 -21.57 -2.13
C LEU A 306 14.13 -20.92 -1.76
N HIS A 307 15.20 -21.50 -2.31
CA HIS A 307 16.33 -20.68 -2.69
C HIS A 307 15.76 -19.44 -3.41
N MET A 308 16.18 -18.24 -3.02
CA MET A 308 16.13 -17.10 -3.93
C MET A 308 16.94 -17.51 -5.17
N HIS A 309 16.30 -18.16 -6.13
CA HIS A 309 16.90 -18.31 -7.43
C HIS A 309 16.94 -16.92 -8.04
N ASP A 310 18.17 -16.47 -8.36
CA ASP A 310 18.46 -15.40 -9.31
C ASP A 310 17.99 -15.76 -10.73
N THR A 311 16.77 -16.28 -10.89
CA THR A 311 16.14 -16.50 -12.18
C THR A 311 15.18 -15.36 -12.44
N ILE A 312 15.63 -14.55 -13.37
CA ILE A 312 15.07 -13.38 -14.07
C ILE A 312 13.61 -13.54 -14.60
N ASP A 313 12.90 -14.63 -14.27
CA ASP A 313 11.52 -14.85 -14.71
C ASP A 313 10.53 -14.67 -13.55
N ASP A 314 9.88 -13.51 -13.52
CA ASP A 314 8.69 -13.17 -12.70
C ASP A 314 7.47 -14.08 -12.99
N LEU A 315 7.69 -15.07 -13.86
CA LEU A 315 6.71 -15.81 -14.63
C LEU A 315 6.59 -17.28 -14.18
N ASP A 316 7.57 -17.79 -13.43
CA ASP A 316 7.53 -19.14 -12.84
C ASP A 316 6.82 -19.17 -11.46
N GLU A 317 6.42 -18.03 -10.88
CA GLU A 317 5.89 -17.98 -9.51
C GLU A 317 4.42 -18.46 -9.37
N PHE A 318 3.71 -18.60 -10.50
CA PHE A 318 2.31 -19.07 -10.57
C PHE A 318 2.13 -20.39 -11.32
N THR A 319 3.21 -21.10 -11.69
CA THR A 319 3.09 -22.42 -12.32
C THR A 319 2.49 -23.47 -11.39
N ASP A 320 2.58 -23.23 -10.08
CA ASP A 320 2.09 -24.14 -9.05
C ASP A 320 0.56 -24.11 -8.90
N ILE A 321 -0.09 -23.02 -9.36
CA ILE A 321 -1.55 -22.85 -9.31
C ILE A 321 -2.10 -23.08 -10.73
N PRO A 322 -2.99 -24.06 -10.94
CA PRO A 322 -3.65 -24.26 -12.22
C PRO A 322 -4.38 -23.00 -12.71
N ASP A 323 -4.46 -22.80 -14.03
CA ASP A 323 -5.27 -21.74 -14.65
C ASP A 323 -6.76 -22.15 -14.70
N ASP A 324 -7.32 -22.66 -13.60
CA ASP A 324 -8.73 -23.09 -13.48
C ASP A 324 -9.20 -22.97 -12.02
N PHE A 325 -10.46 -22.56 -11.79
CA PHE A 325 -11.10 -22.58 -10.47
C PHE A 325 -11.77 -23.91 -10.13
N SER A 326 -11.88 -24.82 -11.09
CA SER A 326 -12.49 -26.15 -10.94
C SER A 326 -11.54 -27.07 -10.15
N ASP A 327 -12.09 -27.83 -9.21
CA ASP A 327 -11.39 -28.89 -8.46
C ASP A 327 -10.04 -28.54 -7.79
N LEU A 328 -9.83 -27.28 -7.41
CA LEU A 328 -8.62 -26.88 -6.65
C LEU A 328 -8.58 -27.52 -5.25
N PRO A 329 -7.48 -28.22 -4.88
CA PRO A 329 -7.36 -28.86 -3.58
C PRO A 329 -7.15 -27.84 -2.44
N ARG A 330 -7.36 -28.29 -1.20
CA ARG A 330 -7.28 -27.45 0.02
C ARG A 330 -5.92 -26.78 0.20
N GLU A 331 -4.85 -27.42 -0.24
CA GLU A 331 -3.47 -26.96 -0.12
C GLU A 331 -3.17 -25.65 -0.86
N HIS A 332 -3.93 -25.33 -1.92
CA HIS A 332 -3.79 -24.06 -2.63
C HIS A 332 -4.46 -22.88 -1.92
N TYR A 333 -5.32 -23.12 -0.93
CA TYR A 333 -6.03 -22.07 -0.22
C TYR A 333 -5.27 -21.61 1.05
N PRO A 334 -5.25 -20.29 1.35
CA PRO A 334 -5.85 -19.18 0.61
C PRO A 334 -5.11 -18.91 -0.70
N LEU A 335 -5.86 -18.62 -1.76
CA LEU A 335 -5.28 -18.25 -3.06
C LEU A 335 -4.79 -16.81 -3.00
N ILE A 336 -3.51 -16.59 -3.25
CA ILE A 336 -2.91 -15.26 -3.32
C ILE A 336 -2.43 -15.07 -4.75
N ILE A 337 -3.19 -14.31 -5.52
CA ILE A 337 -3.05 -14.24 -6.98
C ILE A 337 -3.10 -12.80 -7.49
N THR A 338 -2.52 -12.57 -8.67
CA THR A 338 -2.70 -11.31 -9.37
C THR A 338 -4.08 -11.24 -10.03
N TYR A 339 -4.58 -10.03 -10.31
CA TYR A 339 -5.82 -9.86 -11.07
C TYR A 339 -5.74 -10.53 -12.45
N ARG A 340 -4.57 -10.50 -13.10
CA ARG A 340 -4.36 -11.19 -14.39
C ARG A 340 -4.49 -12.70 -14.24
N LYS A 341 -3.90 -13.29 -13.20
CA LYS A 341 -4.07 -14.72 -12.88
C LYS A 341 -5.53 -15.06 -12.59
N PHE A 342 -6.25 -14.20 -11.87
CA PHE A 342 -7.70 -14.35 -11.67
C PHE A 342 -8.47 -14.42 -12.99
N LEU A 343 -8.15 -13.57 -13.98
CA LEU A 343 -8.77 -13.64 -15.30
C LEU A 343 -8.42 -14.92 -16.08
N MET A 344 -7.17 -15.40 -15.99
CA MET A 344 -6.76 -16.67 -16.60
C MET A 344 -7.52 -17.85 -15.99
N MET A 345 -7.63 -17.90 -14.66
CA MET A 345 -8.38 -18.94 -13.96
C MET A 345 -9.87 -18.90 -14.31
N LEU A 346 -10.46 -17.70 -14.47
CA LEU A 346 -11.84 -17.58 -14.96
C LEU A 346 -11.98 -18.12 -16.39
N ASP A 347 -11.05 -17.79 -17.29
CA ASP A 347 -11.08 -18.25 -18.67
C ASP A 347 -10.96 -19.78 -18.77
N GLY A 348 -10.08 -20.38 -17.98
CA GLY A 348 -9.87 -21.83 -17.97
C GLY A 348 -11.01 -22.64 -17.36
N THR A 349 -11.95 -22.02 -16.64
CA THR A 349 -13.18 -22.71 -16.19
C THR A 349 -14.16 -23.02 -17.33
N PHE A 350 -13.94 -22.44 -18.51
CA PHE A 350 -14.75 -22.68 -19.70
C PHE A 350 -14.14 -23.76 -20.60
N GLN A 351 -15.00 -24.43 -21.37
CA GLN A 351 -14.55 -25.43 -22.34
C GLN A 351 -13.77 -24.84 -23.52
N SER A 352 -14.03 -23.57 -23.84
CA SER A 352 -13.32 -22.83 -24.88
C SER A 352 -12.74 -21.56 -24.29
N SER A 353 -11.45 -21.35 -24.54
CA SER A 353 -10.69 -20.18 -24.10
C SER A 353 -10.96 -19.00 -25.04
N PHE A 354 -10.91 -17.79 -24.51
CA PHE A 354 -10.85 -16.58 -25.32
C PHE A 354 -9.70 -16.62 -26.34
N PHE A 355 -8.58 -17.25 -25.96
CA PHE A 355 -7.38 -17.32 -26.78
C PHE A 355 -7.45 -18.37 -27.89
N ASP A 356 -8.44 -19.26 -27.88
CA ASP A 356 -8.64 -20.26 -28.95
C ASP A 356 -8.97 -19.62 -30.30
N MET A 357 -9.54 -18.40 -30.31
CA MET A 357 -9.73 -17.64 -31.55
C MET A 357 -8.41 -17.28 -32.25
N PHE A 358 -7.29 -17.36 -31.52
CA PHE A 358 -5.94 -17.08 -32.00
C PHE A 358 -5.06 -18.33 -32.10
N TYR A 359 -5.65 -19.53 -31.99
CA TYR A 359 -4.93 -20.81 -31.90
C TYR A 359 -3.93 -21.06 -33.04
N GLY A 360 -4.20 -20.53 -34.24
CA GLY A 360 -3.27 -20.60 -35.38
C GLY A 360 -1.94 -19.85 -35.15
N ASP A 361 -1.97 -18.71 -34.44
CA ASP A 361 -0.79 -17.93 -34.07
C ASP A 361 -0.06 -18.58 -32.87
N LEU A 362 -0.81 -19.17 -31.93
CA LEU A 362 -0.28 -19.84 -30.73
C LEU A 362 0.56 -21.08 -31.05
N LYS A 363 0.17 -21.86 -32.07
CA LYS A 363 0.88 -23.07 -32.51
C LYS A 363 2.34 -22.80 -32.90
N SER A 364 2.59 -21.66 -33.55
CA SER A 364 3.95 -21.23 -33.94
C SER A 364 4.88 -20.94 -32.75
N THR A 365 4.31 -20.63 -31.59
CA THR A 365 5.03 -20.30 -30.35
C THR A 365 5.30 -21.56 -29.53
N ILE A 366 4.36 -22.51 -29.52
CA ILE A 366 4.48 -23.83 -28.87
C ILE A 366 5.56 -24.67 -29.56
N GLU A 367 5.68 -24.60 -30.88
CA GLU A 367 6.71 -25.32 -31.67
C GLU A 367 8.16 -24.88 -31.36
N ARG A 368 8.36 -23.79 -30.60
CA ARG A 368 9.69 -23.34 -30.12
C ARG A 368 10.13 -23.93 -28.77
N GLY A 369 9.39 -24.89 -28.21
CA GLY A 369 9.82 -25.67 -27.04
C GLY A 369 9.53 -25.04 -25.67
N HIS A 370 8.61 -24.07 -25.58
CA HIS A 370 8.17 -23.47 -24.32
C HIS A 370 7.01 -24.26 -23.67
N SER A 371 6.89 -24.21 -22.33
CA SER A 371 5.68 -24.71 -21.65
C SER A 371 4.42 -23.96 -22.15
N ILE A 372 3.26 -24.62 -22.16
CA ILE A 372 2.00 -24.05 -22.70
C ILE A 372 1.65 -22.70 -22.03
N SER A 373 1.88 -22.59 -20.72
CA SER A 373 1.66 -21.36 -19.95
C SER A 373 2.60 -20.21 -20.38
N ARG A 374 3.90 -20.48 -20.59
CA ARG A 374 4.88 -19.50 -21.10
C ARG A 374 4.57 -19.06 -22.53
N ALA A 375 4.14 -19.99 -23.39
CA ALA A 375 3.77 -19.69 -24.78
C ALA A 375 2.52 -18.79 -24.84
N LEU A 376 1.51 -19.08 -24.00
CA LEU A 376 0.30 -18.24 -23.89
C LEU A 376 0.64 -16.84 -23.36
N GLN A 377 1.53 -16.75 -22.38
CA GLN A 377 1.96 -15.48 -21.81
C GLN A 377 2.68 -14.59 -22.84
N ALA A 378 3.69 -15.14 -23.53
CA ALA A 378 4.41 -14.43 -24.58
C ALA A 378 3.46 -14.01 -25.73
N PHE A 379 2.46 -14.84 -26.02
CA PHE A 379 1.40 -14.51 -26.96
C PHE A 379 0.59 -13.29 -26.48
N ILE A 380 0.12 -13.29 -25.22
CA ILE A 380 -0.63 -12.16 -24.65
C ILE A 380 0.21 -10.89 -24.72
N GLU A 381 1.47 -10.92 -24.28
CA GLU A 381 2.36 -9.75 -24.31
C GLU A 381 2.57 -9.20 -25.73
N SER A 382 2.64 -10.09 -26.72
CA SER A 382 2.80 -9.68 -28.12
C SER A 382 1.54 -9.03 -28.72
N LYS A 383 0.35 -9.52 -28.35
CA LYS A 383 -0.94 -9.15 -28.97
C LYS A 383 -1.74 -8.13 -28.17
N GLU A 384 -1.52 -8.04 -26.87
CA GLU A 384 -2.24 -7.11 -25.99
C GLU A 384 -1.86 -5.65 -26.29
N VAL A 385 -2.87 -4.80 -26.41
CA VAL A 385 -2.71 -3.36 -26.61
C VAL A 385 -2.76 -2.63 -25.28
N THR A 386 -1.58 -2.49 -24.67
CA THR A 386 -1.36 -1.58 -23.53
C THR A 386 -1.39 -0.12 -23.97
N PHE A 387 -1.42 0.83 -23.02
CA PHE A 387 -1.32 2.24 -23.36
C PHE A 387 -0.08 2.56 -24.20
N ASP A 388 1.09 1.98 -23.87
CA ASP A 388 2.32 2.33 -24.55
C ASP A 388 2.27 1.85 -26.01
N LYS A 389 1.72 0.65 -26.26
CA LYS A 389 1.45 0.16 -27.62
C LYS A 389 0.40 1.02 -28.34
N PHE A 390 -0.65 1.46 -27.66
CA PHE A 390 -1.63 2.39 -28.21
C PHE A 390 -0.98 3.73 -28.63
N SER A 391 -0.14 4.30 -27.76
CA SER A 391 0.50 5.60 -27.98
C SER A 391 1.52 5.57 -29.12
N VAL A 392 2.22 4.45 -29.32
CA VAL A 392 3.25 4.32 -30.36
C VAL A 392 2.66 3.84 -31.68
N THR A 393 1.81 2.80 -31.64
CA THR A 393 1.37 2.09 -32.85
C THR A 393 0.04 2.59 -33.39
N TYR A 394 -0.86 3.13 -32.56
CA TYR A 394 -2.21 3.53 -33.01
C TYR A 394 -2.38 5.04 -33.09
N TRP A 395 -1.94 5.75 -32.05
CA TRP A 395 -2.14 7.19 -31.91
C TRP A 395 -1.66 8.02 -33.11
N PRO A 396 -0.48 7.75 -33.72
CA PRO A 396 0.01 8.53 -34.86
C PRO A 396 -0.82 8.40 -36.14
N HIS A 397 -1.64 7.35 -36.27
CA HIS A 397 -2.44 7.10 -37.48
C HIS A 397 -3.85 7.69 -37.43
N PHE A 398 -4.27 8.26 -36.28
CA PHE A 398 -5.55 8.95 -36.21
C PHE A 398 -5.51 10.29 -36.92
N ASN A 399 -6.66 10.73 -37.42
CA ASN A 399 -6.81 12.01 -38.11
C ASN A 399 -6.38 13.16 -37.18
N SER A 400 -5.42 13.99 -37.65
CA SER A 400 -4.87 15.12 -36.89
C SER A 400 -5.93 16.17 -36.49
N VAL A 401 -7.03 16.26 -37.23
CA VAL A 401 -8.18 17.10 -36.88
C VAL A 401 -8.91 16.54 -35.65
N LEU A 402 -9.06 15.22 -35.58
CA LEU A 402 -9.72 14.55 -34.45
C LEU A 402 -8.85 14.55 -33.20
N THR A 403 -7.53 14.46 -33.32
CA THR A 403 -6.59 14.44 -32.17
C THR A 403 -6.13 15.83 -31.72
N LYS A 404 -6.48 16.90 -32.43
CA LYS A 404 -6.10 18.27 -32.08
C LYS A 404 -6.52 18.65 -30.66
N ARG A 405 -5.54 19.02 -29.82
CA ARG A 405 -5.68 19.38 -28.39
C ARG A 405 -6.18 18.25 -27.48
N LEU A 406 -6.09 16.99 -27.90
CA LEU A 406 -6.33 15.83 -27.06
C LEU A 406 -5.02 15.16 -26.68
N ASP A 407 -4.95 14.68 -25.45
CA ASP A 407 -3.82 13.87 -24.97
C ASP A 407 -4.15 12.38 -25.17
N ALA A 408 -3.17 11.60 -25.64
CA ALA A 408 -3.35 10.17 -25.91
C ALA A 408 -3.80 9.39 -24.65
N SER A 409 -3.29 9.76 -23.47
CA SER A 409 -3.64 9.12 -22.20
C SER A 409 -5.08 9.39 -21.81
N THR A 410 -5.58 10.61 -22.06
CA THR A 410 -7.00 10.95 -21.83
C THR A 410 -7.89 10.13 -22.75
N VAL A 411 -7.58 10.07 -24.05
CA VAL A 411 -8.39 9.30 -25.01
C VAL A 411 -8.40 7.82 -24.67
N TYR A 412 -7.25 7.24 -24.35
CA TYR A 412 -7.17 5.83 -23.94
C TYR A 412 -7.98 5.56 -22.67
N THR A 413 -7.93 6.46 -21.68
CA THR A 413 -8.73 6.34 -20.44
C THR A 413 -10.23 6.38 -20.72
N GLU A 414 -10.68 7.27 -21.59
CA GLU A 414 -12.09 7.32 -22.00
C GLU A 414 -12.55 6.04 -22.70
N ILE A 415 -11.70 5.47 -23.57
CA ILE A 415 -12.00 4.21 -24.26
C ILE A 415 -12.10 3.05 -23.27
N ILE A 416 -11.08 2.88 -22.43
CA ILE A 416 -10.95 1.71 -21.55
C ILE A 416 -11.88 1.81 -20.33
N SER A 417 -11.95 2.95 -19.64
CA SER A 417 -12.76 3.10 -18.43
C SER A 417 -14.23 3.40 -18.67
N HIS A 418 -14.57 4.24 -19.64
CA HIS A 418 -15.94 4.73 -19.81
C HIS A 418 -16.70 3.99 -20.91
N ILE A 419 -16.10 3.86 -22.10
CA ILE A 419 -16.77 3.23 -23.24
C ILE A 419 -16.83 1.71 -23.07
N LYS A 420 -15.72 1.06 -22.72
CA LYS A 420 -15.62 -0.40 -22.59
C LYS A 420 -15.70 -0.91 -21.15
N GLY A 421 -15.26 -0.10 -20.19
CA GLY A 421 -15.17 -0.44 -18.77
C GLY A 421 -16.30 0.12 -17.89
N GLY A 422 -17.20 0.92 -18.47
CA GLY A 422 -18.28 1.55 -17.75
C GLY A 422 -19.31 0.52 -17.26
N HIS A 423 -19.90 0.79 -16.10
CA HIS A 423 -20.99 -0.03 -15.56
C HIS A 423 -22.31 0.74 -15.59
N ASN A 424 -23.10 0.54 -16.64
CA ASN A 424 -24.48 1.03 -16.72
C ASN A 424 -25.42 -0.18 -16.73
N ALA A 425 -26.50 -0.15 -15.96
CA ALA A 425 -27.54 -1.19 -15.97
C ALA A 425 -28.14 -1.44 -17.37
N ASN A 426 -28.05 -0.44 -18.26
CA ASN A 426 -28.49 -0.51 -19.66
C ASN A 426 -27.39 -0.97 -20.64
N MET A 427 -26.19 -1.36 -20.17
CA MET A 427 -25.21 -1.98 -21.05
C MET A 427 -25.76 -3.32 -21.55
N LEU A 428 -26.23 -3.31 -22.79
CA LEU A 428 -26.57 -4.51 -23.54
C LEU A 428 -25.37 -5.46 -23.59
N SER A 429 -25.64 -6.74 -23.84
CA SER A 429 -24.70 -7.87 -23.98
C SER A 429 -23.46 -7.66 -24.87
N SER A 430 -23.37 -6.53 -25.58
CA SER A 430 -22.20 -6.08 -26.35
C SER A 430 -21.01 -5.57 -25.52
N GLY A 431 -21.17 -5.25 -24.23
CA GLY A 431 -20.09 -4.78 -23.35
C GLY A 431 -19.49 -3.42 -23.71
N LYS A 432 -20.18 -2.61 -24.52
CA LYS A 432 -19.72 -1.29 -25.01
C LYS A 432 -20.83 -0.25 -24.90
N LEU A 433 -20.48 0.95 -24.47
CA LEU A 433 -21.42 2.05 -24.31
C LEU A 433 -21.75 2.64 -25.69
N LYS A 434 -23.04 2.85 -25.99
CA LYS A 434 -23.43 3.47 -27.27
C LYS A 434 -23.03 4.94 -27.28
N ARG A 435 -22.82 5.50 -28.49
CA ARG A 435 -22.42 6.91 -28.69
C ARG A 435 -23.30 7.89 -27.90
N LEU A 436 -24.62 7.74 -27.99
CA LEU A 436 -25.57 8.63 -27.30
C LEU A 436 -25.37 8.57 -25.78
N ASP A 437 -25.34 7.36 -25.21
CA ASP A 437 -25.16 7.18 -23.77
C ASP A 437 -23.80 7.71 -23.29
N TYR A 438 -22.74 7.52 -24.09
CA TYR A 438 -21.40 8.04 -23.80
C TYR A 438 -21.36 9.57 -23.82
N VAL A 439 -21.98 10.21 -24.81
CA VAL A 439 -22.03 11.67 -24.91
C VAL A 439 -22.87 12.24 -23.76
N MET A 440 -23.97 11.59 -23.37
CA MET A 440 -24.81 11.99 -22.23
C MET A 440 -24.10 11.94 -20.88
N LEU A 441 -22.97 11.22 -20.75
CA LEU A 441 -22.16 11.30 -19.54
C LEU A 441 -21.61 12.71 -19.28
N SER A 442 -21.50 13.56 -20.31
CA SER A 442 -21.14 14.97 -20.13
C SER A 442 -22.17 15.79 -19.36
N ASP A 443 -23.43 15.32 -19.32
CA ASP A 443 -24.54 16.01 -18.63
C ASP A 443 -24.62 15.65 -17.15
N LYS A 444 -23.88 14.62 -16.70
CA LYS A 444 -23.65 14.41 -15.28
C LYS A 444 -22.94 15.66 -14.77
N ARG A 445 -23.41 16.23 -13.65
CA ARG A 445 -23.00 17.51 -13.04
C ARG A 445 -21.48 17.77 -12.95
N PHE A 446 -20.64 16.77 -13.23
CA PHE A 446 -19.23 16.74 -12.91
C PHE A 446 -18.29 16.11 -13.97
N SER A 447 -18.73 15.92 -15.22
CA SER A 447 -17.84 15.42 -16.29
C SER A 447 -16.67 16.38 -16.58
N SER A 448 -15.47 15.85 -16.77
CA SER A 448 -14.26 16.59 -17.16
C SER A 448 -14.26 17.01 -18.64
N LEU A 449 -14.98 16.26 -19.48
CA LEU A 449 -15.08 16.47 -20.93
C LEU A 449 -16.50 16.87 -21.34
N ASN A 450 -16.59 17.78 -22.30
CA ASN A 450 -17.85 18.26 -22.89
C ASN A 450 -18.38 17.30 -23.97
N ARG A 451 -19.60 17.56 -24.47
CA ARG A 451 -20.27 16.75 -25.50
C ARG A 451 -19.43 16.62 -26.78
N GLU A 452 -18.89 17.72 -27.28
CA GLU A 452 -18.14 17.75 -28.55
C GLU A 452 -16.84 16.93 -28.49
N LEU A 453 -16.11 17.02 -27.37
CA LEU A 453 -14.89 16.24 -27.17
C LEU A 453 -15.19 14.75 -27.04
N ARG A 454 -16.24 14.38 -26.29
CA ARG A 454 -16.69 12.98 -26.21
C ARG A 454 -17.11 12.46 -27.58
N ASP A 455 -17.83 13.25 -28.36
CA ASP A 455 -18.24 12.86 -29.71
C ASP A 455 -17.03 12.54 -30.61
N ARG A 456 -16.00 13.41 -30.60
CA ARG A 456 -14.72 13.17 -31.30
C ARG A 456 -13.97 11.95 -30.79
N ILE A 457 -13.95 11.74 -29.46
CA ILE A 457 -13.32 10.56 -28.85
C ILE A 457 -14.00 9.28 -29.29
N TYR A 458 -15.33 9.29 -29.44
CA TYR A 458 -16.07 8.13 -29.93
C TYR A 458 -15.71 7.80 -31.39
N ASP A 459 -15.46 8.80 -32.24
CA ASP A 459 -14.98 8.56 -33.60
C ASP A 459 -13.56 7.97 -33.62
N ILE A 460 -12.67 8.43 -32.71
CA ILE A 460 -11.35 7.83 -32.50
C ILE A 460 -11.48 6.38 -32.03
N PHE A 461 -12.38 6.11 -31.08
CA PHE A 461 -12.68 4.76 -30.58
C PHE A 461 -13.09 3.81 -31.71
N LEU A 462 -13.99 4.24 -32.59
CA LEU A 462 -14.41 3.43 -33.75
C LEU A 462 -13.25 3.16 -34.72
N GLY A 463 -12.37 4.16 -34.92
CA GLY A 463 -11.14 4.00 -35.70
C GLY A 463 -10.19 2.99 -35.07
N TYR A 464 -9.91 3.15 -33.78
CA TYR A 464 -9.07 2.25 -32.98
C TYR A 464 -9.55 0.81 -33.07
N GLU A 465 -10.84 0.57 -32.83
CA GLU A 465 -11.43 -0.76 -32.90
C GLU A 465 -11.35 -1.40 -34.30
N ARG A 466 -11.45 -0.60 -35.38
CA ARG A 466 -11.26 -1.11 -36.75
C ARG A 466 -9.81 -1.52 -37.00
N MET A 467 -8.85 -0.66 -36.64
CA MET A 467 -7.43 -0.93 -36.80
C MET A 467 -7.00 -2.16 -36.00
N LYS A 468 -7.42 -2.24 -34.74
CA LYS A 468 -7.09 -3.34 -33.84
C LYS A 468 -7.64 -4.68 -34.33
N ARG A 469 -8.88 -4.71 -34.84
CA ARG A 469 -9.43 -5.90 -35.50
C ARG A 469 -8.65 -6.32 -36.74
N ALA A 470 -8.23 -5.35 -37.57
CA ALA A 470 -7.41 -5.64 -38.74
C ALA A 470 -6.04 -6.22 -38.36
N ALA A 471 -5.45 -5.75 -37.26
CA ALA A 471 -4.19 -6.26 -36.71
C ALA A 471 -4.33 -7.59 -35.94
N ARG A 472 -5.56 -8.08 -35.71
CA ARG A 472 -5.85 -9.23 -34.82
C ARG A 472 -5.23 -9.08 -33.43
N GLU A 473 -5.36 -7.87 -32.88
CA GLU A 473 -4.91 -7.54 -31.52
C GLU A 473 -6.12 -7.40 -30.60
N PHE A 474 -5.90 -7.41 -29.29
CA PHE A 474 -6.94 -7.21 -28.29
C PHE A 474 -6.45 -6.27 -27.18
N ASP A 475 -7.36 -5.62 -26.48
CA ASP A 475 -7.05 -4.97 -25.21
C ASP A 475 -7.73 -5.71 -24.04
N LEU A 476 -7.27 -5.44 -22.82
CA LEU A 476 -7.77 -6.11 -21.62
C LEU A 476 -9.31 -6.01 -21.47
N SER A 477 -9.91 -4.91 -21.93
CA SER A 477 -11.37 -4.75 -21.90
C SER A 477 -12.10 -5.67 -22.87
N ASP A 478 -11.51 -6.09 -23.99
CA ASP A 478 -12.12 -7.12 -24.86
C ASP A 478 -12.19 -8.46 -24.15
N PHE A 479 -11.09 -8.84 -23.49
CA PHE A 479 -11.01 -10.10 -22.77
C PHE A 479 -12.01 -10.13 -21.60
N VAL A 480 -12.04 -9.08 -20.79
CA VAL A 480 -13.01 -8.93 -19.68
C VAL A 480 -14.45 -8.96 -20.18
N ASN A 481 -14.76 -8.27 -21.29
CA ASN A 481 -16.12 -8.28 -21.83
C ASN A 481 -16.50 -9.64 -22.41
N SER A 482 -15.57 -10.37 -23.03
CA SER A 482 -15.80 -11.76 -23.45
C SER A 482 -16.11 -12.68 -22.27
N LEU A 483 -15.38 -12.53 -21.15
CA LEU A 483 -15.66 -13.28 -19.92
C LEU A 483 -17.06 -12.99 -19.38
N HIS A 484 -17.47 -11.72 -19.30
CA HIS A 484 -18.85 -11.37 -18.91
C HIS A 484 -19.89 -12.03 -19.82
N SER A 485 -19.70 -11.95 -21.14
CA SER A 485 -20.63 -12.57 -22.09
C SER A 485 -20.75 -14.08 -21.88
N ARG A 486 -19.62 -14.79 -21.69
CA ARG A 486 -19.60 -16.23 -21.43
C ARG A 486 -20.18 -16.60 -20.07
N LEU A 487 -19.87 -15.86 -19.01
CA LEU A 487 -20.43 -16.08 -17.67
C LEU A 487 -21.95 -15.91 -17.65
N VAL A 488 -22.50 -14.99 -18.46
CA VAL A 488 -23.95 -14.81 -18.62
C VAL A 488 -24.59 -15.90 -19.46
N SER A 489 -23.94 -16.36 -20.54
CA SER A 489 -24.53 -17.35 -21.45
C SER A 489 -24.36 -18.80 -21.00
N GLU A 490 -23.19 -19.16 -20.47
CA GLU A 490 -22.81 -20.53 -20.12
C GLU A 490 -22.90 -20.81 -18.61
N GLY A 491 -22.91 -19.76 -17.79
CA GLY A 491 -22.85 -19.84 -16.33
C GLY A 491 -21.45 -20.13 -15.79
N TYR A 492 -21.23 -19.81 -14.51
CA TYR A 492 -19.99 -20.15 -13.81
C TYR A 492 -20.04 -21.60 -13.28
N LYS A 493 -19.02 -22.39 -13.60
CA LYS A 493 -18.93 -23.82 -13.23
C LYS A 493 -17.79 -24.15 -12.26
N GLY A 494 -16.93 -23.18 -11.95
CA GLY A 494 -15.83 -23.37 -11.01
C GLY A 494 -16.29 -23.39 -9.55
N ASN A 495 -15.34 -23.61 -8.64
CA ASN A 495 -15.61 -23.53 -7.20
C ASN A 495 -16.00 -22.11 -6.78
N LEU A 496 -17.04 -21.99 -5.95
CA LEU A 496 -17.38 -20.73 -5.29
C LEU A 496 -16.38 -20.42 -4.18
N VAL A 497 -16.11 -19.13 -4.00
CA VAL A 497 -15.22 -18.59 -2.97
C VAL A 497 -16.04 -18.04 -1.80
N ASP A 498 -15.50 -18.12 -0.58
CA ASP A 498 -16.15 -17.67 0.67
C ASP A 498 -15.74 -16.25 1.09
N PHE A 499 -14.48 -15.86 0.83
CA PHE A 499 -13.98 -14.50 1.08
C PHE A 499 -13.08 -14.02 -0.07
N ILE A 500 -13.28 -12.78 -0.51
CA ILE A 500 -12.51 -12.11 -1.56
C ILE A 500 -11.96 -10.79 -0.99
N TYR A 501 -10.64 -10.68 -0.98
CA TYR A 501 -9.88 -9.50 -0.59
C TYR A 501 -9.27 -8.87 -1.84
N ILE A 502 -9.48 -7.57 -2.06
CA ILE A 502 -8.95 -6.87 -3.23
C ILE A 502 -8.12 -5.68 -2.75
N ASP A 503 -6.83 -5.73 -3.03
CA ASP A 503 -5.91 -4.62 -2.81
C ASP A 503 -5.73 -3.79 -4.08
N GLU A 504 -5.39 -2.51 -3.90
CA GLU A 504 -5.21 -1.53 -4.98
C GLU A 504 -6.40 -1.49 -5.97
N VAL A 505 -7.63 -1.53 -5.46
CA VAL A 505 -8.86 -1.58 -6.27
C VAL A 505 -8.98 -0.40 -7.25
N GLN A 506 -8.29 0.71 -6.98
CA GLN A 506 -8.24 1.87 -7.85
C GLN A 506 -7.55 1.65 -9.20
N ASP A 507 -6.84 0.53 -9.37
CA ASP A 507 -6.20 0.13 -10.62
C ASP A 507 -7.08 -0.79 -11.48
N LEU A 508 -8.31 -1.07 -11.03
CA LEU A 508 -9.29 -1.87 -11.75
C LEU A 508 -10.46 -1.00 -12.23
N THR A 509 -10.92 -1.27 -13.45
CA THR A 509 -12.16 -0.69 -13.98
C THR A 509 -13.39 -1.29 -13.31
N MET A 510 -14.52 -0.58 -13.31
CA MET A 510 -15.77 -1.08 -12.72
C MET A 510 -16.24 -2.38 -13.39
N ARG A 511 -16.04 -2.52 -14.71
CA ARG A 511 -16.35 -3.76 -15.43
C ARG A 511 -15.49 -4.93 -14.97
N GLN A 512 -14.20 -4.70 -14.71
CA GLN A 512 -13.30 -5.70 -14.15
C GLN A 512 -13.73 -6.14 -12.74
N ILE A 513 -14.02 -5.19 -11.85
CA ILE A 513 -14.51 -5.48 -10.49
C ILE A 513 -15.81 -6.28 -10.55
N SER A 514 -16.71 -5.98 -11.49
CA SER A 514 -18.00 -6.68 -11.62
C SER A 514 -17.89 -8.16 -12.01
N LEU A 515 -16.73 -8.65 -12.49
CA LEU A 515 -16.53 -10.09 -12.72
C LEU A 515 -16.56 -10.89 -11.40
N LEU A 516 -16.22 -10.26 -10.28
CA LEU A 516 -16.16 -10.92 -8.98
C LEU A 516 -17.53 -11.45 -8.52
N LYS A 517 -18.63 -10.89 -9.04
CA LYS A 517 -19.98 -11.33 -8.69
C LYS A 517 -20.28 -12.77 -9.11
N TYR A 518 -19.57 -13.30 -10.11
CA TYR A 518 -19.83 -14.64 -10.63
C TYR A 518 -19.15 -15.76 -9.82
N VAL A 519 -18.07 -15.43 -9.11
CA VAL A 519 -17.24 -16.41 -8.38
C VAL A 519 -17.70 -16.58 -6.92
N TYR A 520 -18.71 -15.82 -6.50
CA TYR A 520 -18.98 -15.57 -5.09
C TYR A 520 -20.41 -15.88 -4.63
N ARG A 521 -20.56 -16.31 -3.37
CA ARG A 521 -21.85 -16.74 -2.79
C ARG A 521 -22.46 -15.81 -1.73
N ASN A 522 -21.68 -15.23 -0.82
CA ASN A 522 -22.20 -14.52 0.37
C ASN A 522 -21.93 -12.99 0.37
N PHE A 523 -22.61 -12.27 -0.51
CA PHE A 523 -22.40 -10.82 -0.76
C PHE A 523 -22.45 -9.91 0.49
N LYS A 524 -23.02 -10.37 1.61
CA LYS A 524 -23.11 -9.55 2.82
C LYS A 524 -21.81 -9.49 3.61
N GLU A 525 -20.97 -10.52 3.56
CA GLU A 525 -19.87 -10.68 4.51
C GLU A 525 -18.48 -10.80 3.86
N GLY A 526 -18.36 -11.46 2.71
CA GLY A 526 -17.04 -11.86 2.24
C GLY A 526 -16.38 -11.01 1.17
N PHE A 527 -16.70 -9.71 1.06
CA PHE A 527 -15.89 -8.80 0.26
C PHE A 527 -15.15 -7.77 1.11
N VAL A 528 -13.87 -7.58 0.83
CA VAL A 528 -13.07 -6.51 1.44
C VAL A 528 -12.32 -5.79 0.33
N PHE A 529 -12.74 -4.56 0.03
CA PHE A 529 -12.12 -3.71 -1.00
C PHE A 529 -11.22 -2.68 -0.32
N ALA A 530 -9.94 -2.61 -0.71
CA ALA A 530 -9.01 -1.59 -0.23
C ALA A 530 -8.38 -0.82 -1.39
N GLY A 531 -8.18 0.49 -1.20
CA GLY A 531 -7.49 1.32 -2.20
C GLY A 531 -7.32 2.79 -1.84
N ASP A 532 -6.81 3.56 -2.80
CA ASP A 532 -6.54 5.00 -2.70
C ASP A 532 -6.95 5.75 -3.98
N THR A 533 -8.04 6.52 -3.93
CA THR A 533 -8.57 7.30 -5.07
C THR A 533 -7.58 8.33 -5.65
N THR A 534 -6.55 8.73 -4.90
CA THR A 534 -5.53 9.69 -5.38
C THR A 534 -4.36 9.05 -6.09
N GLN A 535 -4.17 7.74 -5.92
CA GLN A 535 -3.15 6.97 -6.63
C GLN A 535 -3.65 6.34 -7.93
N THR A 536 -4.82 6.75 -8.42
CA THR A 536 -5.32 6.42 -9.77
C THR A 536 -4.54 7.18 -10.84
N ILE A 537 -3.28 6.80 -11.05
CA ILE A 537 -2.42 7.32 -12.13
C ILE A 537 -2.19 6.29 -13.25
N ALA A 538 -2.72 5.07 -13.09
CA ALA A 538 -2.69 4.05 -14.13
C ALA A 538 -3.44 4.56 -15.36
N LYS A 539 -2.78 4.53 -16.51
CA LYS A 539 -3.37 5.00 -17.77
C LYS A 539 -4.46 4.02 -18.19
N GLY A 540 -5.66 4.52 -18.47
CA GLY A 540 -6.79 3.64 -18.79
C GLY A 540 -7.82 3.52 -17.68
N VAL A 541 -7.52 3.96 -16.45
CA VAL A 541 -8.40 3.79 -15.28
C VAL A 541 -8.84 5.15 -14.72
N GLU A 542 -10.15 5.36 -14.63
CA GLU A 542 -10.76 6.40 -13.80
C GLU A 542 -11.56 5.74 -12.69
N PHE A 543 -11.35 6.19 -11.45
CA PHE A 543 -11.78 5.48 -10.27
C PHE A 543 -12.27 6.41 -9.17
N ARG A 544 -13.34 5.99 -8.48
CA ARG A 544 -13.80 6.49 -7.19
C ARG A 544 -14.33 5.34 -6.36
N PHE A 545 -14.15 5.43 -5.04
CA PHE A 545 -14.66 4.42 -4.12
C PHE A 545 -16.19 4.39 -4.08
N GLU A 546 -16.84 5.55 -4.17
CA GLU A 546 -18.29 5.64 -4.21
C GLU A 546 -18.89 4.91 -5.43
N ASP A 547 -18.15 4.85 -6.55
CA ASP A 547 -18.58 4.11 -7.74
C ASP A 547 -18.56 2.58 -7.48
N ILE A 548 -17.61 2.06 -6.69
CA ILE A 548 -17.64 0.65 -6.25
C ILE A 548 -18.87 0.41 -5.37
N ARG A 549 -19.15 1.29 -4.40
CA ARG A 549 -20.32 1.12 -3.52
C ARG A 549 -21.62 1.10 -4.30
N SER A 550 -21.74 2.00 -5.28
CA SER A 550 -22.86 2.02 -6.21
C SER A 550 -22.94 0.72 -7.02
N LEU A 551 -21.82 0.26 -7.59
CA LEU A 551 -21.73 -1.01 -8.32
C LEU A 551 -22.17 -2.19 -7.45
N PHE A 552 -21.70 -2.24 -6.19
CA PHE A 552 -22.05 -3.29 -5.25
C PHE A 552 -23.55 -3.32 -4.97
N TYR A 553 -24.16 -2.15 -4.76
CA TYR A 553 -25.60 -2.05 -4.56
C TYR A 553 -26.41 -2.51 -5.79
N THR A 554 -26.06 -2.00 -6.97
CA THR A 554 -26.83 -2.23 -8.18
C THR A 554 -26.67 -3.62 -8.75
N SER A 555 -25.49 -4.22 -8.62
CA SER A 555 -25.13 -5.42 -9.38
C SER A 555 -24.92 -6.64 -8.49
N PHE A 556 -24.48 -6.43 -7.24
CA PHE A 556 -24.22 -7.53 -6.31
C PHE A 556 -25.46 -7.76 -5.42
N LEU A 557 -26.12 -6.71 -4.93
CA LEU A 557 -27.28 -6.83 -4.03
C LEU A 557 -28.64 -6.84 -4.75
N SER A 558 -28.87 -5.91 -5.68
CA SER A 558 -30.19 -5.74 -6.32
C SER A 558 -30.58 -6.91 -7.24
N GLU A 559 -29.62 -7.55 -7.92
CA GLU A 559 -29.86 -8.75 -8.74
C GLU A 559 -30.39 -9.93 -7.88
N ILE A 560 -29.99 -10.01 -6.60
CA ILE A 560 -30.42 -11.06 -5.66
C ILE A 560 -31.82 -10.78 -5.12
N GLU A 561 -32.15 -9.52 -4.84
CA GLU A 561 -33.49 -9.13 -4.38
C GLU A 561 -34.57 -9.40 -5.43
N GLN A 562 -34.23 -9.30 -6.73
CA GLN A 562 -35.14 -9.69 -7.82
C GLN A 562 -35.38 -11.21 -7.89
N CYS A 563 -34.39 -12.04 -7.55
CA CYS A 563 -34.55 -13.50 -7.44
C CYS A 563 -35.34 -13.93 -6.18
N ASN A 564 -35.37 -13.12 -5.12
CA ASN A 564 -35.95 -13.47 -3.81
C ASN A 564 -37.37 -12.94 -3.57
N GLN A 565 -38.10 -12.49 -4.59
CA GLN A 565 -39.46 -11.91 -4.46
C GLN A 565 -40.56 -12.86 -3.93
N GLY A 566 -40.22 -14.06 -3.45
CA GLY A 566 -41.14 -15.00 -2.80
C GLY A 566 -41.28 -14.84 -1.27
N THR A 567 -40.36 -14.17 -0.56
CA THR A 567 -40.42 -14.05 0.90
C THR A 567 -40.56 -12.60 1.36
N LYS A 568 -41.78 -12.26 1.79
CA LYS A 568 -42.12 -10.98 2.41
C LYS A 568 -41.36 -10.82 3.72
N HIS A 569 -40.41 -9.89 3.76
CA HIS A 569 -40.07 -8.94 4.84
C HIS A 569 -38.69 -8.33 4.51
N GLY A 570 -38.65 -7.40 3.55
CA GLY A 570 -37.42 -6.76 3.09
C GLY A 570 -36.84 -5.81 4.14
N LYS A 571 -35.93 -6.28 4.98
CA LYS A 571 -34.93 -5.39 5.60
C LYS A 571 -34.05 -4.88 4.45
N GLN A 572 -34.20 -3.60 4.13
CA GLN A 572 -33.37 -2.89 3.16
C GLN A 572 -31.89 -3.19 3.46
N VAL A 573 -31.18 -3.83 2.51
CA VAL A 573 -29.78 -4.17 2.71
C VAL A 573 -28.98 -2.86 2.71
N ARG A 574 -28.63 -2.37 3.90
CA ARG A 574 -27.85 -1.16 4.08
C ARG A 574 -26.39 -1.46 3.72
N ILE A 575 -25.88 -0.78 2.69
CA ILE A 575 -24.45 -0.80 2.37
C ILE A 575 -23.71 -0.22 3.58
N THR A 576 -22.60 -0.85 3.93
CA THR A 576 -21.71 -0.39 5.00
C THR A 576 -21.08 0.95 4.64
N ASP A 577 -20.80 1.76 5.66
CA ASP A 577 -20.08 3.00 5.50
C ASP A 577 -18.59 2.72 5.18
N MET A 578 -17.93 3.68 4.55
CA MET A 578 -16.51 3.54 4.21
C MET A 578 -15.66 3.69 5.45
N PHE A 579 -14.78 2.73 5.69
CA PHE A 579 -13.71 2.86 6.67
C PHE A 579 -12.61 3.74 6.09
N GLN A 580 -12.12 4.67 6.90
CA GLN A 580 -11.04 5.58 6.52
C GLN A 580 -9.83 5.30 7.40
N LEU A 581 -8.71 4.92 6.78
CA LEU A 581 -7.43 4.78 7.48
C LEU A 581 -6.68 6.11 7.37
N SER A 582 -6.48 6.77 8.50
CA SER A 582 -5.96 8.15 8.55
C SER A 582 -4.51 8.25 9.05
N GLN A 583 -4.01 7.23 9.74
CA GLN A 583 -2.67 7.22 10.33
C GLN A 583 -1.62 6.70 9.34
N ASN A 584 -0.54 7.44 9.12
CA ASN A 584 0.59 7.03 8.28
C ASN A 584 1.71 6.39 9.10
N PHE A 585 2.14 5.20 8.70
CA PHE A 585 3.20 4.44 9.39
C PHE A 585 4.54 4.40 8.64
N ARG A 586 4.67 5.09 7.50
CA ARG A 586 5.84 4.99 6.61
C ARG A 586 6.58 6.30 6.40
N THR A 587 5.88 7.42 6.56
CA THR A 587 6.30 8.76 6.18
C THR A 587 6.08 9.74 7.34
N HIS A 588 6.96 10.75 7.49
CA HIS A 588 6.86 11.75 8.55
C HIS A 588 5.94 12.93 8.19
N CYS A 589 5.56 13.72 9.21
CA CYS A 589 4.60 14.82 9.14
C CYS A 589 4.96 15.92 8.12
N GLY A 590 6.25 16.18 7.85
CA GLY A 590 6.69 17.20 6.89
C GLY A 590 6.29 16.85 5.45
N ILE A 591 6.44 15.59 5.05
CA ILE A 591 5.98 15.12 3.73
C ILE A 591 4.45 15.00 3.69
N ILE A 592 3.82 14.56 4.79
CA ILE A 592 2.35 14.46 4.88
C ILE A 592 1.69 15.83 4.69
N ARG A 593 2.24 16.90 5.28
CA ARG A 593 1.73 18.27 5.11
C ARG A 593 1.73 18.73 3.65
N ILE A 594 2.81 18.50 2.91
CA ILE A 594 2.87 18.87 1.49
C ILE A 594 1.91 18.01 0.65
N ALA A 595 1.77 16.72 0.96
CA ALA A 595 0.77 15.85 0.32
C ALA A 595 -0.66 16.33 0.61
N GLN A 596 -0.97 16.72 1.85
CA GLN A 596 -2.26 17.29 2.25
C GLN A 596 -2.55 18.62 1.54
N SER A 597 -1.54 19.46 1.29
CA SER A 597 -1.72 20.71 0.52
C SER A 597 -2.22 20.45 -0.90
N ILE A 598 -1.77 19.37 -1.54
CA ILE A 598 -2.23 18.93 -2.87
C ILE A 598 -3.65 18.38 -2.77
N MET A 599 -3.95 17.65 -1.69
CA MET A 599 -5.30 17.18 -1.44
C MET A 599 -6.32 18.31 -1.33
N SER A 600 -5.96 19.40 -0.65
CA SER A 600 -6.80 20.59 -0.57
C SER A 600 -7.12 21.19 -1.95
N LEU A 601 -6.15 21.18 -2.87
CA LEU A 601 -6.37 21.61 -4.26
C LEU A 601 -7.30 20.66 -5.02
N LEU A 602 -7.11 19.34 -4.88
CA LEU A 602 -7.96 18.33 -5.49
C LEU A 602 -9.41 18.43 -5.00
N TYR A 603 -9.61 18.61 -3.69
CA TYR A 603 -10.95 18.78 -3.10
C TYR A 603 -11.63 20.08 -3.53
N TYR A 604 -10.87 21.14 -3.80
CA TYR A 604 -11.43 22.39 -4.25
C TYR A 604 -11.79 22.37 -5.75
N PHE A 605 -10.84 22.02 -6.62
CA PHE A 605 -11.07 22.06 -8.08
C PHE A 605 -11.84 20.85 -8.60
N PHE A 606 -11.69 19.68 -7.96
CA PHE A 606 -12.23 18.40 -8.43
C PHE A 606 -12.91 17.58 -7.31
N PRO A 607 -13.89 18.15 -6.56
CA PRO A 607 -14.55 17.46 -5.43
C PRO A 607 -15.25 16.15 -5.83
N SER A 608 -15.59 16.01 -7.12
CA SER A 608 -16.25 14.84 -7.69
C SER A 608 -15.29 13.77 -8.21
N CYS A 609 -13.98 14.03 -8.30
CA CYS A 609 -13.00 13.09 -8.86
C CYS A 609 -12.19 12.37 -7.79
N VAL A 610 -12.35 12.77 -6.52
CA VAL A 610 -11.60 12.25 -5.38
C VAL A 610 -12.53 12.15 -4.18
N ASP A 611 -12.55 11.00 -3.53
CA ASP A 611 -13.31 10.80 -2.30
C ASP A 611 -12.67 11.58 -1.13
N LYS A 612 -13.51 12.27 -0.36
CA LYS A 612 -13.05 13.09 0.77
C LYS A 612 -12.66 12.18 1.94
N LEU A 613 -11.41 12.32 2.37
CA LEU A 613 -10.82 11.62 3.50
C LEU A 613 -10.54 12.62 4.61
N ASN A 614 -10.52 12.12 5.84
CA ASN A 614 -9.96 12.84 6.97
C ASN A 614 -8.48 13.17 6.68
N PRO A 615 -7.97 14.31 7.19
CA PRO A 615 -6.56 14.66 7.06
C PRO A 615 -5.68 13.53 7.59
N GLU A 616 -4.63 13.22 6.84
CA GLU A 616 -3.66 12.19 7.23
C GLU A 616 -2.82 12.67 8.40
N THR A 617 -2.58 11.78 9.37
CA THR A 617 -1.79 12.06 10.57
C THR A 617 -0.53 11.21 10.58
N GLY A 618 0.61 11.79 10.94
CA GLY A 618 1.86 11.08 11.14
C GLY A 618 2.22 11.03 12.62
N LEU A 619 2.87 9.95 13.05
CA LEU A 619 3.43 9.85 14.40
C LEU A 619 4.82 10.50 14.52
N VAL A 620 5.53 10.63 13.40
CA VAL A 620 6.93 11.05 13.36
C VAL A 620 7.02 12.43 12.74
N TYR A 621 7.68 13.37 13.42
CA TYR A 621 8.08 14.65 12.83
C TYR A 621 9.42 14.49 12.11
N GLY A 622 9.60 15.22 11.01
CA GLY A 622 10.81 15.18 10.21
C GLY A 622 11.07 16.51 9.52
N GLU A 623 12.21 16.59 8.83
CA GLU A 623 12.67 17.80 8.15
C GLU A 623 11.66 18.29 7.11
N ALA A 624 11.57 19.61 6.94
CA ALA A 624 10.71 20.18 5.89
C ALA A 624 11.23 19.81 4.49
N PRO A 625 10.34 19.54 3.52
CA PRO A 625 10.75 19.40 2.12
C PRO A 625 11.49 20.64 1.63
N VAL A 626 12.53 20.45 0.82
CA VAL A 626 13.40 21.52 0.34
C VAL A 626 13.07 21.88 -1.11
N LEU A 627 12.77 23.15 -1.35
CA LEU A 627 12.73 23.74 -2.69
C LEU A 627 14.13 24.24 -3.05
N LEU A 628 14.70 23.67 -4.10
CA LEU A 628 15.99 24.07 -4.62
C LEU A 628 15.83 25.28 -5.54
N GLU A 629 16.43 26.40 -5.15
CA GLU A 629 16.57 27.57 -6.02
C GLU A 629 17.94 27.52 -6.71
N SER A 630 17.95 27.31 -8.03
CA SER A 630 19.15 27.43 -8.85
C SER A 630 19.32 28.88 -9.31
N GLY A 631 20.56 29.39 -9.26
CA GLY A 631 20.94 30.62 -9.94
C GLY A 631 20.74 30.52 -11.47
N ASN A 632 20.81 31.65 -12.17
CA ASN A 632 20.53 31.76 -13.60
C ASN A 632 21.13 30.62 -14.46
N ASP A 633 20.25 29.80 -15.07
CA ASP A 633 20.49 28.80 -16.14
C ASP A 633 21.26 27.51 -15.81
N GLU A 634 21.01 26.90 -14.65
CA GLU A 634 21.87 25.82 -14.15
C GLU A 634 21.14 24.54 -13.66
N ASN A 635 19.99 24.11 -14.21
CA ASN A 635 19.42 22.80 -13.80
C ASN A 635 20.23 21.59 -14.29
N ALA A 636 20.85 21.72 -15.47
CA ALA A 636 21.83 20.74 -15.94
C ALA A 636 23.11 20.82 -15.08
N ILE A 637 23.48 22.02 -14.65
CA ILE A 637 24.65 22.24 -13.79
C ILE A 637 24.37 21.76 -12.37
N LEU A 638 23.15 21.84 -11.85
CA LEU A 638 22.70 21.24 -10.60
C LEU A 638 22.97 19.74 -10.60
N ILE A 639 22.50 19.05 -11.65
CA ILE A 639 22.76 17.62 -11.82
C ILE A 639 24.27 17.37 -11.98
N MET A 640 24.98 18.14 -12.81
CA MET A 640 26.43 18.02 -12.98
C MET A 640 27.24 18.34 -11.71
N THR A 641 26.73 19.18 -10.82
CA THR A 641 27.39 19.55 -9.56
C THR A 641 27.13 18.50 -8.48
N ILE A 642 25.93 17.90 -8.47
CA ILE A 642 25.60 16.79 -7.57
C ILE A 642 26.36 15.51 -7.95
N PHE A 643 26.57 15.25 -9.25
CA PHE A 643 27.15 14.00 -9.77
C PHE A 643 28.58 14.14 -10.34
N GLY A 644 29.11 15.37 -10.42
CA GLY A 644 30.43 15.67 -11.01
C GLY A 644 30.45 15.60 -12.54
N GLU A 645 31.45 16.23 -13.19
CA GLU A 645 31.72 16.02 -14.61
C GLU A 645 32.17 14.56 -14.85
N SER A 646 31.44 13.86 -15.69
CA SER A 646 31.55 12.43 -16.00
C SER A 646 32.82 12.01 -16.77
N ARG A 647 34.00 12.60 -16.50
CA ARG A 647 35.22 12.39 -17.32
C ARG A 647 36.48 11.87 -16.62
N SER A 648 36.46 11.56 -15.32
CA SER A 648 37.59 10.87 -14.69
C SER A 648 37.18 9.60 -13.98
N GLU A 649 37.65 8.45 -14.47
CA GLU A 649 37.42 7.09 -13.94
C GLU A 649 37.99 6.86 -12.51
N HIS A 650 38.48 7.90 -11.81
CA HIS A 650 39.26 7.76 -10.58
C HIS A 650 38.91 8.72 -9.43
N SER A 651 37.77 9.41 -9.44
CA SER A 651 37.32 10.16 -8.25
C SER A 651 36.21 9.42 -7.52
N ASN A 652 36.46 9.03 -6.27
CA ASN A 652 35.49 8.50 -5.30
C ASN A 652 34.43 9.57 -4.90
N GLN A 653 33.73 10.18 -5.85
CA GLN A 653 32.57 11.01 -5.58
C GLN A 653 31.33 10.11 -5.63
N HIS A 654 30.74 9.89 -4.46
CA HIS A 654 29.57 9.05 -4.29
C HIS A 654 28.34 9.80 -4.84
N GLY A 655 27.71 9.26 -5.88
CA GLY A 655 26.41 9.73 -6.35
C GLY A 655 25.28 9.40 -5.37
N PHE A 656 24.08 9.20 -5.90
CA PHE A 656 22.91 8.81 -5.10
C PHE A 656 23.01 7.33 -4.73
N GLY A 657 22.61 7.01 -3.50
CA GLY A 657 22.57 5.64 -3.00
C GLY A 657 21.39 4.82 -3.54
N ALA A 658 21.36 3.53 -3.21
CA ALA A 658 20.35 2.58 -3.64
C ALA A 658 18.94 2.90 -3.10
N GLU A 659 18.83 3.67 -2.01
CA GLU A 659 17.56 4.12 -1.42
C GLU A 659 17.20 5.56 -1.81
N GLN A 660 17.92 6.17 -2.75
CA GLN A 660 17.68 7.50 -3.28
C GLN A 660 17.26 7.42 -4.76
N VAL A 661 16.35 8.28 -5.19
CA VAL A 661 15.84 8.28 -6.57
C VAL A 661 15.63 9.69 -7.11
N ILE A 662 15.83 9.82 -8.42
CA ILE A 662 15.40 10.99 -9.18
C ILE A 662 14.08 10.64 -9.87
N LEU A 663 13.02 11.35 -9.52
CA LEU A 663 11.71 11.20 -10.15
C LEU A 663 11.50 12.28 -11.19
N VAL A 664 11.06 11.85 -12.37
CA VAL A 664 10.75 12.72 -13.51
C VAL A 664 9.34 12.47 -14.03
N ARG A 665 8.77 13.46 -14.71
CA ARG A 665 7.36 13.41 -15.15
C ARG A 665 7.13 12.38 -16.27
N ASP A 666 8.01 12.31 -17.26
CA ASP A 666 7.84 11.45 -18.44
C ASP A 666 9.15 10.87 -18.98
N ALA A 667 9.02 9.98 -19.97
CA ALA A 667 10.14 9.27 -20.59
C ALA A 667 11.14 10.19 -21.31
N ALA A 668 10.69 11.34 -21.83
CA ALA A 668 11.57 12.30 -22.48
C ALA A 668 12.48 12.98 -21.45
N ALA A 669 11.90 13.43 -20.33
CA ALA A 669 12.67 13.95 -19.19
C ALA A 669 13.60 12.88 -18.59
N LYS A 670 13.15 11.63 -18.50
CA LYS A 670 13.97 10.50 -18.03
C LYS A 670 15.21 10.32 -18.88
N LYS A 671 15.05 10.26 -20.21
CA LYS A 671 16.18 10.12 -21.15
C LYS A 671 17.18 11.26 -20.97
N HIS A 672 16.71 12.50 -20.93
CA HIS A 672 17.57 13.68 -20.75
C HIS A 672 18.35 13.63 -19.43
N VAL A 673 17.70 13.27 -18.31
CA VAL A 673 18.38 13.16 -17.00
C VAL A 673 19.38 11.99 -16.99
N MET A 674 19.03 10.86 -17.61
CA MET A 674 19.94 9.72 -17.74
C MET A 674 21.19 10.06 -18.56
N ASP A 675 21.06 10.88 -19.60
CA ASP A 675 22.20 11.35 -20.40
C ASP A 675 23.16 12.24 -19.58
N LEU A 676 22.66 12.94 -18.56
CA LEU A 676 23.44 13.79 -17.65
C LEU A 676 24.08 13.00 -16.50
N VAL A 677 23.31 12.12 -15.84
CA VAL A 677 23.72 11.40 -14.62
C VAL A 677 24.46 10.09 -14.92
N GLY A 678 24.22 9.49 -16.08
CA GLY A 678 24.72 8.16 -16.41
C GLY A 678 24.20 7.09 -15.45
N LYS A 679 25.10 6.24 -14.94
CA LYS A 679 24.79 5.13 -14.03
C LYS A 679 24.90 5.48 -12.54
N GLN A 680 25.04 6.75 -12.20
CA GLN A 680 25.32 7.19 -10.83
C GLN A 680 24.07 7.40 -9.95
N ALA A 681 22.87 7.33 -10.53
CA ALA A 681 21.63 7.40 -9.78
C ALA A 681 20.52 6.57 -10.44
N LEU A 682 19.53 6.19 -9.64
CA LEU A 682 18.30 5.61 -10.13
C LEU A 682 17.37 6.72 -10.62
N VAL A 683 16.98 6.67 -11.89
CA VAL A 683 16.06 7.64 -12.53
C VAL A 683 14.80 6.93 -12.98
N LEU A 684 13.65 7.31 -12.44
CA LEU A 684 12.35 6.70 -12.75
C LEU A 684 11.31 7.76 -13.10
N THR A 685 10.37 7.40 -13.99
CA THR A 685 9.17 8.21 -14.17
C THR A 685 8.21 8.02 -13.00
N ILE A 686 7.29 8.97 -12.82
CA ILE A 686 6.27 8.88 -11.76
C ILE A 686 5.36 7.64 -11.91
N VAL A 687 5.12 7.19 -13.15
CA VAL A 687 4.33 5.97 -13.39
C VAL A 687 5.12 4.73 -12.98
N GLU A 688 6.40 4.69 -13.33
CA GLU A 688 7.34 3.60 -13.01
C GLU A 688 7.62 3.47 -11.51
N CYS A 689 7.58 4.57 -10.74
CA CYS A 689 7.82 4.54 -9.30
C CYS A 689 6.58 4.17 -8.47
N LYS A 690 5.42 3.95 -9.10
CA LYS A 690 4.20 3.59 -8.37
C LYS A 690 4.41 2.25 -7.66
N GLY A 691 4.01 2.18 -6.39
CA GLY A 691 4.23 0.99 -5.56
C GLY A 691 5.68 0.83 -5.04
N LEU A 692 6.60 1.74 -5.41
CA LEU A 692 7.92 1.85 -4.79
C LEU A 692 7.93 2.92 -3.70
N GLU A 693 8.90 2.82 -2.80
CA GLU A 693 9.21 3.85 -1.82
C GLU A 693 10.73 4.01 -1.74
N PHE A 694 11.16 5.20 -1.34
CA PHE A 694 12.56 5.61 -1.29
C PHE A 694 12.80 6.37 0.00
N GLN A 695 14.00 6.25 0.55
CA GLN A 695 14.38 7.07 1.69
C GLN A 695 14.40 8.54 1.29
N ASP A 696 15.07 8.86 0.18
CA ASP A 696 15.13 10.22 -0.34
C ASP A 696 14.68 10.30 -1.80
N VAL A 697 14.00 11.39 -2.15
CA VAL A 697 13.45 11.64 -3.49
C VAL A 697 13.87 13.03 -3.96
N LEU A 698 14.45 13.09 -5.15
CA LEU A 698 14.62 14.34 -5.91
C LEU A 698 13.56 14.40 -7.02
N LEU A 699 12.55 15.25 -6.86
CA LEU A 699 11.56 15.52 -7.90
C LEU A 699 12.12 16.56 -8.88
N TYR A 700 12.53 16.10 -10.05
CA TYR A 700 13.22 16.92 -11.04
C TYR A 700 12.28 17.42 -12.14
N ASN A 701 12.18 18.74 -12.25
CA ASN A 701 11.58 19.49 -13.35
C ASN A 701 10.15 19.04 -13.73
N PHE A 702 9.33 18.74 -12.73
CA PHE A 702 7.97 18.26 -12.93
C PHE A 702 7.09 19.27 -13.71
N PHE A 703 7.07 20.53 -13.27
CA PHE A 703 6.16 21.55 -13.79
C PHE A 703 6.46 21.97 -15.23
N SER A 704 7.74 22.08 -15.61
CA SER A 704 8.11 22.48 -16.97
C SER A 704 7.88 21.36 -17.99
N SER A 705 7.96 20.11 -17.54
CA SER A 705 7.62 18.92 -18.34
C SER A 705 6.09 18.71 -18.47
N SER A 706 5.29 19.46 -17.69
CA SER A 706 3.84 19.34 -17.71
C SER A 706 3.22 20.01 -18.95
N PRO A 707 2.21 19.37 -19.59
CA PRO A 707 1.49 19.98 -20.72
C PRO A 707 0.64 21.19 -20.31
N LEU A 708 0.43 21.43 -19.02
CA LEU A 708 -0.36 22.55 -18.51
C LEU A 708 0.36 23.90 -18.69
N ARG A 709 1.69 23.95 -18.54
CA ARG A 709 2.49 25.19 -18.66
C ARG A 709 1.87 26.34 -17.87
N ASN A 710 1.53 27.46 -18.51
CA ASN A 710 0.91 28.64 -17.88
C ASN A 710 -0.44 28.38 -17.20
N LYS A 711 -1.11 27.24 -17.48
CA LYS A 711 -2.39 26.89 -16.85
C LYS A 711 -2.25 26.61 -15.35
N TRP A 712 -1.05 26.37 -14.84
CA TRP A 712 -0.81 26.26 -13.39
C TRP A 712 -1.13 27.56 -12.62
N ARG A 713 -1.24 28.72 -13.30
CA ARG A 713 -1.62 30.00 -12.67
C ARG A 713 -3.04 30.02 -12.10
N VAL A 714 -3.90 29.06 -12.46
CA VAL A 714 -5.21 28.87 -11.84
C VAL A 714 -5.13 28.59 -10.33
N LEU A 715 -3.97 28.21 -9.82
CA LEU A 715 -3.77 28.05 -8.38
C LEU A 715 -3.86 29.36 -7.60
N TYR A 716 -3.58 30.50 -8.24
CA TYR A 716 -3.74 31.79 -7.58
C TYR A 716 -5.21 32.11 -7.30
N ASP A 717 -6.15 31.66 -8.14
CA ASP A 717 -7.60 31.73 -7.89
C ASP A 717 -7.96 30.96 -6.60
N TYR A 718 -7.39 29.77 -6.38
CA TYR A 718 -7.56 29.05 -5.12
C TYR A 718 -6.99 29.81 -3.92
N MET A 719 -5.77 30.35 -4.06
CA MET A 719 -5.08 31.06 -2.98
C MET A 719 -5.81 32.34 -2.57
N GLU A 720 -6.39 33.07 -3.53
CA GLU A 720 -7.21 34.25 -3.27
C GLU A 720 -8.53 33.88 -2.58
N ASN A 721 -9.26 32.89 -3.11
CA ASN A 721 -10.53 32.44 -2.53
C ASN A 721 -10.41 31.84 -1.12
N LYS A 722 -9.23 31.35 -0.76
CA LYS A 722 -8.92 30.82 0.58
C LYS A 722 -8.19 31.81 1.48
N ASN A 723 -8.04 33.07 1.07
CA ASN A 723 -7.31 34.11 1.80
C ASN A 723 -5.86 33.72 2.15
N VAL A 724 -5.22 32.85 1.36
CA VAL A 724 -3.80 32.47 1.52
C VAL A 724 -2.87 33.60 1.05
N ILE A 725 -3.34 34.42 0.11
CA ILE A 725 -2.70 35.67 -0.32
C ILE A 725 -3.69 36.81 -0.08
N ALA A 726 -3.22 37.95 0.44
CA ALA A 726 -3.98 39.19 0.45
C ALA A 726 -4.21 39.67 -0.99
N LEU A 727 -5.46 39.96 -1.38
CA LEU A 727 -5.88 40.48 -2.70
C LEU A 727 -4.80 41.36 -3.35
N SER A 728 -3.91 40.76 -4.14
CA SER A 728 -2.84 41.48 -4.80
C SER A 728 -3.39 42.05 -6.10
N LYS A 729 -3.47 43.37 -6.20
CA LYS A 729 -3.91 44.10 -7.41
C LYS A 729 -3.03 43.90 -8.65
N GLU A 730 -2.00 43.05 -8.59
CA GLU A 730 -1.00 42.91 -9.64
C GLU A 730 -0.95 41.49 -10.20
N GLY A 731 -1.84 41.23 -11.15
CA GLY A 731 -1.77 40.10 -12.07
C GLY A 731 -3.14 39.49 -12.35
N SER A 732 -3.64 39.64 -13.58
CA SER A 732 -4.74 38.81 -14.05
C SER A 732 -4.35 37.34 -13.93
N HIS A 733 -5.03 36.60 -13.07
CA HIS A 733 -4.98 35.14 -13.02
C HIS A 733 -6.22 34.58 -13.73
N PRO A 734 -6.15 33.37 -14.31
CA PRO A 734 -7.28 32.77 -14.99
C PRO A 734 -8.20 32.07 -14.00
N ASP A 735 -9.50 32.32 -14.09
CA ASP A 735 -10.52 31.54 -13.38
C ASP A 735 -10.48 30.05 -13.78
N PHE A 736 -10.88 29.19 -12.85
CA PHE A 736 -10.99 27.76 -13.11
C PHE A 736 -12.06 27.43 -14.15
N ASP A 737 -11.60 27.11 -15.36
CA ASP A 737 -12.40 26.55 -16.45
C ASP A 737 -12.15 25.04 -16.61
N ARG A 738 -13.20 24.22 -16.48
CA ARG A 738 -13.09 22.75 -16.58
C ARG A 738 -12.52 22.26 -17.90
N ASN A 739 -12.90 22.86 -19.02
CA ASN A 739 -12.45 22.45 -20.36
C ASN A 739 -11.00 22.85 -20.62
N LYS A 740 -10.54 23.97 -20.06
CA LYS A 740 -9.14 24.41 -20.17
C LYS A 740 -8.23 23.66 -19.23
N HIS A 741 -8.73 23.30 -18.04
CA HIS A 741 -7.96 22.70 -16.94
C HIS A 741 -8.26 21.20 -16.73
N TYR A 742 -8.83 20.49 -17.70
CA TYR A 742 -9.17 19.06 -17.56
C TYR A 742 -7.97 18.16 -17.19
N LEU A 743 -6.74 18.57 -17.52
CA LEU A 743 -5.49 17.86 -17.16
C LEU A 743 -4.99 18.17 -15.74
N LEU A 744 -5.51 19.21 -15.07
CA LEU A 744 -5.02 19.60 -13.74
C LEU A 744 -5.25 18.51 -12.69
N CYS A 745 -6.38 17.80 -12.75
CA CYS A 745 -6.67 16.69 -11.85
C CYS A 745 -5.62 15.57 -11.96
N SER A 746 -5.31 15.13 -13.17
CA SER A 746 -4.33 14.05 -13.38
C SER A 746 -2.90 14.48 -13.03
N GLU A 747 -2.54 15.73 -13.29
CA GLU A 747 -1.21 16.25 -12.93
C GLU A 747 -1.06 16.46 -11.41
N LEU A 748 -2.10 16.91 -10.70
CA LEU A 748 -2.10 16.95 -9.23
C LEU A 748 -2.02 15.54 -8.62
N LYS A 749 -2.73 14.54 -9.16
CA LYS A 749 -2.61 13.14 -8.72
C LYS A 749 -1.19 12.60 -8.96
N ARG A 750 -0.56 12.89 -10.10
CA ARG A 750 0.84 12.52 -10.39
C ARG A 750 1.81 13.16 -9.40
N LEU A 751 1.64 14.45 -9.11
CA LEU A 751 2.46 15.15 -8.13
C LEU A 751 2.31 14.54 -6.73
N TYR A 752 1.07 14.22 -6.32
CA TYR A 752 0.80 13.52 -5.07
C TYR A 752 1.50 12.16 -5.00
N VAL A 753 1.42 11.34 -6.06
CA VAL A 753 2.13 10.04 -6.10
C VAL A 753 3.63 10.24 -5.96
N ALA A 754 4.22 11.20 -6.68
CA ALA A 754 5.66 11.47 -6.64
C ALA A 754 6.15 11.84 -5.22
N ILE A 755 5.43 12.75 -4.56
CA ILE A 755 5.77 13.21 -3.20
C ILE A 755 5.66 12.07 -2.20
N THR A 756 4.56 11.29 -2.26
CA THR A 756 4.31 10.18 -1.33
C THR A 756 5.21 8.95 -1.55
N ARG A 757 6.15 8.98 -2.50
CA ARG A 757 7.22 7.97 -2.59
C ARG A 757 8.34 8.21 -1.57
N THR A 758 8.37 9.38 -0.95
CA THR A 758 9.43 9.82 -0.04
C THR A 758 9.15 9.39 1.39
N ARG A 759 10.13 8.77 2.04
CA ARG A 759 10.05 8.41 3.47
C ARG A 759 10.74 9.41 4.38
N GLN A 760 11.88 9.96 3.96
CA GLN A 760 12.72 10.87 4.75
C GLN A 760 12.86 12.25 4.12
N ARG A 761 13.62 12.41 3.02
CA ARG A 761 13.95 13.75 2.48
C ARG A 761 13.40 13.93 1.07
N LEU A 762 12.68 15.03 0.88
CA LEU A 762 12.13 15.43 -0.41
C LEU A 762 12.82 16.70 -0.88
N TRP A 763 13.48 16.62 -2.02
CA TRP A 763 14.01 17.77 -2.75
C TRP A 763 13.19 18.01 -4.00
N ILE A 764 12.78 19.25 -4.24
CA ILE A 764 12.01 19.62 -5.44
C ILE A 764 12.80 20.66 -6.21
N CYS A 765 13.09 20.35 -7.47
CA CYS A 765 13.78 21.25 -8.38
C CYS A 765 12.84 21.66 -9.52
N GLY A 766 12.63 22.97 -9.68
CA GLY A 766 11.94 23.55 -10.84
C GLY A 766 12.94 24.14 -11.85
N ASN A 767 12.54 24.32 -13.10
CA ASN A 767 13.28 25.20 -14.02
C ASN A 767 12.85 26.67 -13.81
N LYS A 768 13.61 27.62 -14.34
CA LYS A 768 13.33 29.05 -14.23
C LYS A 768 12.04 29.50 -14.94
N ASP A 769 11.43 28.62 -15.76
CA ASP A 769 10.13 28.90 -16.36
C ASP A 769 9.10 29.23 -15.26
N ASP A 770 8.29 30.26 -15.49
CA ASP A 770 7.23 30.72 -14.57
C ASP A 770 6.14 29.68 -14.25
N TYR A 771 6.27 28.44 -14.76
CA TYR A 771 5.32 27.35 -14.59
C TYR A 771 5.35 26.73 -13.19
N CYS A 772 6.50 26.70 -12.49
CA CYS A 772 6.60 26.16 -11.12
C CYS A 772 6.15 27.17 -10.05
N ARG A 773 6.22 28.47 -10.35
CA ARG A 773 5.96 29.57 -9.40
C ARG A 773 4.62 29.42 -8.68
N PRO A 774 3.47 29.13 -9.35
CA PRO A 774 2.19 29.05 -8.66
C PRO A 774 2.16 28.00 -7.53
N MET A 775 2.79 26.83 -7.73
CA MET A 775 2.87 25.79 -6.70
C MET A 775 3.93 26.12 -5.63
N PHE A 776 5.06 26.70 -6.03
CA PHE A 776 6.11 27.08 -5.08
C PHE A 776 5.65 28.20 -4.16
N ASP A 777 5.00 29.23 -4.70
CA ASP A 777 4.42 30.33 -3.92
C ASP A 777 3.32 29.81 -2.99
N TYR A 778 2.50 28.86 -3.46
CA TYR A 778 1.52 28.18 -2.62
C TYR A 778 2.17 27.49 -1.41
N TRP A 779 3.21 26.68 -1.63
CA TRP A 779 3.89 26.00 -0.54
C TRP A 779 4.70 26.92 0.37
N LYS A 780 5.33 27.97 -0.18
CA LYS A 780 6.03 29.00 0.60
C LYS A 780 5.06 29.76 1.50
N LYS A 781 3.88 30.14 1.00
CA LYS A 781 2.85 30.85 1.78
C LYS A 781 2.24 29.99 2.88
N LEU A 782 2.14 28.69 2.69
CA LEU A 782 1.73 27.76 3.73
C LEU A 782 2.85 27.46 4.75
N CYS A 783 4.07 27.99 4.54
CA CYS A 783 5.25 27.72 5.38
C CYS A 783 5.54 26.22 5.55
N ILE A 784 5.23 25.40 4.53
CA ILE A 784 5.39 23.94 4.61
C ILE A 784 6.67 23.41 3.97
N VAL A 785 7.47 24.28 3.36
CA VAL A 785 8.73 23.95 2.66
C VAL A 785 9.85 24.90 3.10
N GLU A 786 11.07 24.42 3.03
CA GLU A 786 12.27 25.22 3.19
C GLU A 786 12.84 25.60 1.81
N VAL A 787 13.30 26.83 1.64
CA VAL A 787 13.95 27.27 0.41
C VAL A 787 15.46 27.30 0.63
N ARG A 788 16.21 26.56 -0.18
CA ARG A 788 17.68 26.54 -0.11
C ARG A 788 18.32 26.74 -1.48
N LEU A 789 19.42 27.47 -1.48
CA LEU A 789 20.36 27.51 -2.60
C LEU A 789 21.19 26.23 -2.58
N LEU A 790 21.63 25.80 -3.77
CA LEU A 790 22.55 24.68 -3.86
C LEU A 790 23.95 25.11 -3.40
N ASP A 791 24.38 24.64 -2.25
CA ASP A 791 25.74 24.81 -1.75
C ASP A 791 26.45 23.46 -1.55
N THR A 792 27.77 23.49 -1.34
CA THR A 792 28.57 22.28 -1.14
C THR A 792 28.13 21.46 0.07
N SER A 793 27.54 22.08 1.09
CA SER A 793 27.07 21.39 2.29
C SER A 793 25.81 20.57 2.01
N LEU A 794 24.87 21.14 1.24
CA LEU A 794 23.65 20.48 0.84
C LEU A 794 23.94 19.32 -0.11
N ILE A 795 24.87 19.49 -1.05
CA ILE A 795 25.27 18.39 -1.96
C ILE A 795 25.88 17.23 -1.17
N GLN A 796 26.76 17.50 -0.22
CA GLN A 796 27.32 16.47 0.65
C GLN A 796 26.24 15.79 1.49
N ALA A 797 25.23 16.53 1.95
CA ALA A 797 24.08 15.93 2.65
C ALA A 797 23.21 15.07 1.72
N MET A 798 23.07 15.44 0.45
CA MET A 798 22.29 14.69 -0.55
C MET A 798 22.98 13.38 -0.94
N GLN A 799 24.31 13.32 -1.00
CA GLN A 799 25.05 12.12 -1.38
C GLN A 799 25.06 11.08 -0.25
N THR A 800 24.56 9.87 -0.52
CA THR A 800 24.66 8.75 0.42
C THR A 800 25.27 7.53 -0.25
N GLY A 801 26.34 7.00 0.34
CA GLY A 801 26.96 5.76 -0.13
C GLY A 801 26.02 4.56 0.06
N SER A 802 26.10 3.58 -0.82
CA SER A 802 25.37 2.30 -0.69
C SER A 802 26.27 1.14 -1.08
N SER A 803 26.06 -0.02 -0.45
CA SER A 803 26.82 -1.24 -0.74
C SER A 803 26.33 -1.91 -2.04
N ALA A 804 27.11 -2.85 -2.57
CA ALA A 804 26.71 -3.65 -3.74
C ALA A 804 25.44 -4.48 -3.46
N ASP A 805 25.29 -4.99 -2.23
CA ASP A 805 24.11 -5.75 -1.82
C ASP A 805 22.85 -4.86 -1.75
N ASP A 806 22.99 -3.62 -1.28
CA ASP A 806 21.88 -2.66 -1.28
C ASP A 806 21.37 -2.40 -2.71
N TRP A 807 22.31 -2.23 -3.66
CA TRP A 807 21.98 -2.07 -5.07
C TRP A 807 21.36 -3.32 -5.69
N ARG A 808 21.81 -4.52 -5.32
CA ARG A 808 21.22 -5.77 -5.76
C ARG A 808 19.77 -5.89 -5.28
N LEU A 809 19.53 -5.65 -3.98
CA LEU A 809 18.19 -5.67 -3.39
C LEU A 809 17.27 -4.61 -4.03
N ARG A 810 17.77 -3.39 -4.26
CA ARG A 810 17.01 -2.35 -4.96
C ARG A 810 16.74 -2.73 -6.42
N GLY A 811 17.72 -3.30 -7.12
CA GLY A 811 17.60 -3.74 -8.51
C GLY A 811 16.49 -4.76 -8.67
N THR A 812 16.49 -5.81 -7.84
CA THR A 812 15.38 -6.79 -7.77
C THR A 812 14.05 -6.08 -7.53
N LYS A 813 13.99 -5.15 -6.57
CA LYS A 813 12.73 -4.42 -6.30
C LYS A 813 12.20 -3.62 -7.49
N VAL A 814 13.06 -3.08 -8.36
CA VAL A 814 12.69 -2.22 -9.49
C VAL A 814 12.31 -3.04 -10.72
N VAL A 815 13.11 -4.06 -11.09
CA VAL A 815 12.83 -4.91 -12.26
C VAL A 815 11.43 -5.55 -12.14
N LEU A 816 11.11 -6.08 -10.95
CA LEU A 816 9.82 -6.73 -10.62
C LEU A 816 8.57 -5.84 -10.72
N ILE A 817 8.72 -4.52 -10.82
CA ILE A 817 7.59 -3.58 -10.93
C ILE A 817 7.47 -3.03 -12.36
N LEU A 818 8.56 -3.09 -13.12
CA LEU A 818 8.61 -2.61 -14.50
C LEU A 818 8.39 -3.71 -15.54
N GLY A 819 8.71 -4.97 -15.20
CA GLY A 819 8.27 -6.17 -15.92
C GLY A 819 6.81 -6.47 -15.62
#